data_AF-A0A954YT57-F1
#
_entry.id   AF-A0A954YT57-F1
#
_cell.length_a   1.000
_cell.length_b   1.000
_cell.length_c   1.000
_cell.angle_alpha   90.00
_cell.angle_beta   90.00
_cell.angle_gamma   90.00
#
_symmetry.space_group_name_H-M   'P 1'
#
loop_
_entity.id
_entity.type
_entity.pdbx_description
1 polymer ?
#
loop_
_entity_poly.entity_id
_entity_poly.type
_entity_poly.pdbx_seq_one_letter_code
_entity_poly.pdbx_strand_id
1 'polypeptide(L)'
;MNARKQDQRLADKTRRAALLLLVATGSLLFASSDAQAGYAISRILDGLKFKPGKYFLPEAMTVDDAGNVFVAGLQRIQDPFEETGMVLKIAVDGEITELMDATGDGQGNTLGRPQAIAVDDEGNVYVGASHSKNVFMIAPSGNVTEILDESGDGNGHTLNWPNAIDIGPDGAVYVSEFSSDRDVFKIAPNGQVSMVEGNYRCTNMAVDGDGNVFTTSEAHDNVRRTDTEGNRTEVVRREDGLETPYGLTLDGDGNVFVAGLFSDNVLKRSPDGTITEVIGPDDGLIRPFGIALNSAGTLYVTASQMVNASGSRVFEVKPNGEVTRLINFRVPETNIYLNNAEDVVVDSRDVVYIAGSSTVVKIAPDADEDGVGDVDDNCPDMANTEQTDTDGDGLGDVCDDDIDGDGVLNFADNCPTFASADLDDTDGDGIGDPCDDCTDTDGDGFGDPEFSENTCEPDNCPDVFNENQDDTDEDGLGDACDECTDTDGDGFGNPEFDPTSCDIDNCPHTANPDQADLNGDGIGDACADDTDGDGILDFADNCPTVASNDLNDTDGDGRGDACDECTDTDGDGFGDPGFSANTCPVDNCPDTPNDDQADANGDGVGDACSTRTEDDTPGQSSPGNGSSPRTQADEPESDTDGDGVPDDVDKCPNTPSDATEIDPDGCEYLDTEYEWETPTSDTQMVTPTSAPCGAMGMIAVPLIMLGLSGFGHRRRVADAV
;
A
#
# COMPACT_ATOMS: atom_id res chain seq x y z
N MET A 1 -48.70 -38.57 42.85
CA MET A 1 -48.22 -38.92 41.49
C MET A 1 -48.78 -38.04 40.35
N ASN A 2 -49.76 -37.15 40.56
CA ASN A 2 -50.25 -36.22 39.53
C ASN A 2 -49.71 -34.78 39.62
N ALA A 3 -49.06 -34.37 40.72
CA ALA A 3 -48.42 -33.05 40.82
C ALA A 3 -47.05 -32.99 40.09
N ARG A 4 -46.21 -34.04 40.20
CA ARG A 4 -44.92 -34.11 39.48
C ARG A 4 -45.03 -34.21 37.95
N LYS A 5 -46.20 -34.55 37.40
CA LYS A 5 -46.43 -34.59 35.95
C LYS A 5 -46.93 -33.26 35.37
N GLN A 6 -47.39 -32.32 36.21
CA GLN A 6 -47.77 -30.98 35.77
C GLN A 6 -46.57 -30.02 35.73
N ASP A 7 -45.61 -30.13 36.66
CA ASP A 7 -44.37 -29.32 36.64
C ASP A 7 -43.46 -29.67 35.46
N GLN A 8 -43.34 -30.96 35.09
CA GLN A 8 -42.58 -31.34 33.90
C GLN A 8 -43.23 -30.86 32.59
N ARG A 9 -44.55 -30.70 32.54
CA ARG A 9 -45.24 -30.18 31.33
C ARG A 9 -45.18 -28.66 31.21
N LEU A 10 -44.96 -27.94 32.32
CA LEU A 10 -44.78 -26.49 32.32
C LEU A 10 -43.32 -26.12 32.00
N ALA A 11 -42.34 -26.87 32.52
CA ALA A 11 -40.93 -26.72 32.16
C ALA A 11 -40.65 -27.01 30.68
N ASP A 12 -41.32 -28.02 30.10
CA ASP A 12 -41.15 -28.42 28.70
C ASP A 12 -41.90 -27.47 27.73
N LYS A 13 -42.97 -26.81 28.18
CA LYS A 13 -43.63 -25.72 27.44
C LYS A 13 -42.83 -24.41 27.45
N THR A 14 -42.10 -24.13 28.53
CA THR A 14 -41.24 -22.94 28.63
C THR A 14 -39.97 -23.11 27.78
N ARG A 15 -39.41 -24.34 27.71
CA ARG A 15 -38.32 -24.68 26.78
C ARG A 15 -38.75 -24.68 25.31
N ARG A 16 -39.98 -25.13 24.98
CA ARG A 16 -40.50 -25.07 23.61
C ARG A 16 -40.93 -23.66 23.17
N ALA A 17 -41.27 -22.76 24.09
CA ALA A 17 -41.53 -21.36 23.77
C ALA A 17 -40.22 -20.56 23.56
N ALA A 18 -39.16 -20.87 24.32
CA ALA A 18 -37.83 -20.29 24.10
C ALA A 18 -37.17 -20.76 22.79
N LEU A 19 -37.48 -21.98 22.34
CA LEU A 19 -36.95 -22.53 21.07
C LEU A 19 -37.77 -22.13 19.83
N LEU A 20 -38.95 -21.50 19.98
CA LEU A 20 -39.78 -21.04 18.85
C LEU A 20 -39.73 -19.53 18.59
N LEU A 21 -38.99 -18.76 19.40
CA LEU A 21 -38.76 -17.33 19.15
C LEU A 21 -37.43 -17.04 18.43
N LEU A 22 -36.68 -18.08 18.06
CA LEU A 22 -35.35 -18.01 17.43
C LEU A 22 -35.36 -18.41 15.94
N VAL A 23 -36.52 -18.38 15.27
CA VAL A 23 -36.67 -18.75 13.85
C VAL A 23 -37.30 -17.62 13.01
N ALA A 24 -37.22 -16.36 13.47
CA ALA A 24 -37.74 -15.21 12.72
C ALA A 24 -36.69 -14.14 12.36
N THR A 25 -35.43 -14.34 12.69
CA THR A 25 -34.29 -13.58 12.15
C THR A 25 -33.28 -14.60 11.66
N GLY A 26 -33.00 -14.60 10.37
CA GLY A 26 -32.09 -15.55 9.74
C GLY A 26 -30.68 -15.41 10.30
N SER A 27 -30.35 -16.21 11.29
CA SER A 27 -28.98 -16.47 11.73
C SER A 27 -28.91 -17.89 12.29
N LEU A 28 -28.99 -18.89 11.41
CA LEU A 28 -28.34 -20.18 11.69
C LEU A 28 -26.87 -20.01 11.28
N LEU A 29 -26.13 -19.22 12.06
CA LEU A 29 -24.69 -19.35 12.13
C LEU A 29 -24.46 -20.58 13.00
N PHE A 30 -23.92 -21.64 12.39
CA PHE A 30 -23.12 -22.57 13.14
C PHE A 30 -22.02 -21.73 13.80
N ALA A 31 -22.07 -21.57 15.12
CA ALA A 31 -20.93 -21.05 15.85
C ALA A 31 -19.76 -22.01 15.60
N SER A 32 -18.86 -21.59 14.71
CA SER A 32 -17.54 -22.17 14.49
C SER A 32 -16.47 -21.11 14.68
N SER A 33 -16.64 -20.21 15.65
CA SER A 33 -15.54 -19.42 16.19
C SER A 33 -14.86 -20.28 17.25
N ASP A 34 -13.88 -21.09 16.83
CA ASP A 34 -12.93 -21.74 17.73
C ASP A 34 -11.67 -20.85 17.92
N ALA A 35 -11.72 -19.54 17.62
CA ALA A 35 -10.89 -18.58 18.34
C ALA A 35 -11.57 -18.28 19.68
N GLN A 36 -10.82 -18.41 20.76
CA GLN A 36 -11.35 -18.24 22.10
C GLN A 36 -11.45 -16.72 22.34
N ALA A 37 -12.68 -16.20 22.48
CA ALA A 37 -12.96 -14.81 22.86
C ALA A 37 -11.98 -14.32 23.93
N GLY A 38 -11.40 -13.14 23.74
CA GLY A 38 -10.42 -12.54 24.65
C GLY A 38 -8.94 -12.85 24.37
N TYR A 39 -8.59 -13.46 23.23
CA TYR A 39 -7.19 -13.77 22.89
C TYR A 39 -6.85 -13.60 21.40
N ALA A 40 -5.74 -12.92 21.15
CA ALA A 40 -5.07 -12.86 19.85
C ALA A 40 -4.10 -14.05 19.71
N ILE A 41 -4.20 -14.77 18.58
CA ILE A 41 -3.37 -15.96 18.32
C ILE A 41 -2.61 -15.80 17.01
N SER A 42 -1.28 -15.79 17.07
CA SER A 42 -0.43 -15.59 15.89
C SER A 42 0.69 -16.63 15.78
N ARG A 43 1.24 -16.81 14.58
CA ARG A 43 2.42 -17.65 14.35
C ARG A 43 3.66 -16.74 14.35
N ILE A 44 4.62 -17.03 15.21
CA ILE A 44 5.91 -16.33 15.19
C ILE A 44 6.87 -16.99 14.20
N LEU A 45 6.96 -18.33 14.27
CA LEU A 45 7.79 -19.13 13.38
C LEU A 45 6.89 -19.98 12.48
N ASP A 46 7.04 -19.86 11.16
CA ASP A 46 6.46 -20.78 10.19
C ASP A 46 7.62 -21.42 9.41
N GLY A 47 7.63 -22.75 9.31
CA GLY A 47 8.74 -23.60 8.82
C GLY A 47 9.29 -23.31 7.42
N LEU A 48 8.94 -22.19 6.78
CA LEU A 48 9.53 -21.72 5.53
C LEU A 48 10.19 -20.33 5.64
N LYS A 49 9.99 -19.61 6.76
CA LYS A 49 10.28 -18.17 6.85
C LYS A 49 11.51 -17.78 7.67
N PHE A 50 12.10 -18.67 8.48
CA PHE A 50 13.35 -18.32 9.18
C PHE A 50 14.54 -18.22 8.19
N LYS A 51 14.65 -19.19 7.27
CA LYS A 51 15.60 -19.16 6.14
C LYS A 51 14.92 -19.79 4.91
N PRO A 52 15.02 -19.23 3.70
CA PRO A 52 14.37 -19.79 2.51
C PRO A 52 14.74 -21.27 2.30
N GLY A 53 13.72 -22.14 2.23
CA GLY A 53 13.91 -23.58 1.99
C GLY A 53 14.38 -24.40 3.21
N LYS A 54 14.37 -23.83 4.42
CA LYS A 54 14.72 -24.54 5.66
C LYS A 54 13.57 -24.50 6.68
N TYR A 55 13.29 -25.64 7.28
CA TYR A 55 12.28 -25.78 8.34
C TYR A 55 12.95 -25.74 9.71
N PHE A 56 12.34 -25.06 10.67
CA PHE A 56 12.75 -25.14 12.07
C PHE A 56 11.77 -26.00 12.85
N LEU A 57 12.31 -26.93 13.64
CA LEU A 57 11.59 -27.87 14.49
C LEU A 57 11.99 -27.50 15.94
N PRO A 58 11.18 -26.70 16.65
CA PRO A 58 11.47 -26.35 18.04
C PRO A 58 11.33 -27.61 18.92
N GLU A 59 12.29 -27.83 19.82
CA GLU A 59 12.29 -28.95 20.79
C GLU A 59 12.11 -28.46 22.25
N ALA A 60 12.64 -27.28 22.59
CA ALA A 60 12.53 -26.71 23.94
C ALA A 60 12.51 -25.18 23.92
N MET A 61 11.85 -24.56 24.90
CA MET A 61 11.75 -23.11 25.04
C MET A 61 11.99 -22.64 26.47
N THR A 62 12.42 -21.39 26.59
CA THR A 62 12.47 -20.65 27.86
C THR A 62 12.22 -19.17 27.58
N VAL A 63 11.93 -18.39 28.61
CA VAL A 63 11.64 -16.96 28.50
C VAL A 63 12.36 -16.21 29.61
N ASP A 64 12.92 -15.05 29.30
CA ASP A 64 13.53 -14.16 30.31
C ASP A 64 12.52 -13.18 30.89
N ASP A 65 12.92 -12.47 31.96
CA ASP A 65 12.10 -11.46 32.62
C ASP A 65 11.70 -10.29 31.70
N ALA A 66 12.47 -10.06 30.64
CA ALA A 66 12.18 -9.04 29.63
C ALA A 66 11.14 -9.49 28.59
N GLY A 67 10.74 -10.77 28.59
CA GLY A 67 9.77 -11.32 27.65
C GLY A 67 10.40 -11.83 26.34
N ASN A 68 11.74 -11.95 26.26
CA ASN A 68 12.38 -12.59 25.13
C ASN A 68 12.26 -14.11 25.24
N VAL A 69 11.84 -14.76 24.15
CA VAL A 69 11.69 -16.21 24.10
C VAL A 69 12.89 -16.83 23.41
N PHE A 70 13.52 -17.79 24.07
CA PHE A 70 14.64 -18.54 23.52
C PHE A 70 14.18 -19.93 23.13
N VAL A 71 14.50 -20.33 21.90
CA VAL A 71 14.02 -21.58 21.31
C VAL A 71 15.18 -22.42 20.84
N ALA A 72 15.32 -23.61 21.41
CA ALA A 72 16.28 -24.61 20.98
C ALA A 72 15.58 -25.61 20.05
N GLY A 73 16.20 -25.95 18.93
CA GLY A 73 15.62 -26.93 18.02
C GLY A 73 16.52 -27.38 16.88
N LEU A 74 15.89 -28.01 15.89
CA LEU A 74 16.55 -28.53 14.70
C LEU A 74 16.17 -27.71 13.47
N GLN A 75 17.19 -27.30 12.71
CA GLN A 75 17.02 -26.81 11.36
C GLN A 75 17.09 -27.99 10.39
N ARG A 76 16.00 -28.23 9.66
CA ARG A 76 15.88 -29.28 8.65
C ARG A 76 16.04 -28.73 7.24
N ILE A 77 16.98 -29.31 6.51
CA ILE A 77 17.29 -29.00 5.10
C ILE A 77 16.74 -30.14 4.24
N GLN A 78 16.01 -29.82 3.16
CA GLN A 78 15.26 -30.81 2.39
C GLN A 78 16.12 -31.58 1.37
N ASP A 79 17.29 -31.05 0.98
CA ASP A 79 18.20 -31.70 0.03
C ASP A 79 19.68 -31.25 0.20
N PRO A 80 20.59 -32.14 0.64
CA PRO A 80 20.32 -33.46 1.21
C PRO A 80 19.56 -33.34 2.54
N PHE A 81 18.87 -34.41 2.95
CA PHE A 81 18.19 -34.45 4.25
C PHE A 81 19.22 -34.33 5.38
N GLU A 82 19.29 -33.16 6.00
CA GLU A 82 20.19 -32.86 7.11
C GLU A 82 19.41 -32.10 8.19
N GLU A 83 19.64 -32.49 9.44
CA GLU A 83 19.10 -31.83 10.63
C GLU A 83 20.28 -31.31 11.45
N THR A 84 20.36 -29.99 11.59
CA THR A 84 21.44 -29.29 12.30
C THR A 84 20.86 -28.56 13.51
N GLY A 85 21.55 -28.61 14.66
CA GLY A 85 21.12 -27.87 15.84
C GLY A 85 21.12 -26.37 15.61
N MET A 86 20.17 -25.67 16.23
CA MET A 86 20.06 -24.21 16.16
C MET A 86 19.38 -23.68 17.44
N VAL A 87 19.79 -22.49 17.86
CA VAL A 87 19.19 -21.75 18.97
C VAL A 87 18.78 -20.37 18.47
N LEU A 88 17.52 -20.00 18.71
CA LEU A 88 16.95 -18.72 18.31
C LEU A 88 16.57 -17.90 19.54
N LYS A 89 16.64 -16.57 19.40
CA LYS A 89 15.97 -15.60 20.26
C LYS A 89 14.82 -14.98 19.47
N ILE A 90 13.66 -14.90 20.08
CA ILE A 90 12.51 -14.11 19.63
C ILE A 90 12.42 -12.95 20.61
N ALA A 91 12.72 -11.74 20.15
CA ALA A 91 12.60 -10.53 20.94
C ALA A 91 11.12 -10.11 21.09
N VAL A 92 10.87 -9.22 22.04
CA VAL A 92 9.53 -8.71 22.35
C VAL A 92 8.85 -8.06 21.14
N ASP A 93 9.62 -7.33 20.33
CA ASP A 93 9.19 -6.69 19.08
C ASP A 93 9.02 -7.68 17.90
N GLY A 94 9.22 -8.98 18.15
CA GLY A 94 9.14 -10.02 17.15
C GLY A 94 10.41 -10.24 16.33
N GLU A 95 11.51 -9.51 16.59
CA GLU A 95 12.79 -9.76 15.92
C GLU A 95 13.30 -11.17 16.26
N ILE A 96 13.65 -11.95 15.24
CA ILE A 96 14.17 -13.31 15.42
C ILE A 96 15.67 -13.34 15.08
N THR A 97 16.50 -13.62 16.08
CA THR A 97 17.95 -13.68 15.95
C THR A 97 18.47 -15.11 16.14
N GLU A 98 19.41 -15.55 15.30
CA GLU A 98 20.16 -16.80 15.52
C GLU A 98 21.24 -16.56 16.59
N LEU A 99 21.18 -17.30 17.70
CA LEU A 99 22.17 -17.22 18.77
C LEU A 99 23.30 -18.24 18.62
N MET A 100 22.98 -19.42 18.08
CA MET A 100 23.93 -20.51 17.89
C MET A 100 23.46 -21.42 16.75
N ASP A 101 24.41 -21.86 15.92
CA ASP A 101 24.19 -22.86 14.87
C ASP A 101 24.86 -24.20 15.22
N ALA A 102 24.86 -25.16 14.29
CA ALA A 102 25.44 -26.48 14.51
C ALA A 102 26.96 -26.48 14.77
N THR A 103 27.67 -25.38 14.50
CA THR A 103 29.11 -25.27 14.81
C THR A 103 29.38 -25.13 16.31
N GLY A 104 28.34 -24.83 17.11
CA GLY A 104 28.42 -24.68 18.56
C GLY A 104 29.31 -23.51 18.97
N ASP A 105 30.43 -23.79 19.63
CA ASP A 105 31.38 -22.76 20.09
C ASP A 105 32.46 -22.37 19.06
N GLY A 106 32.44 -22.98 17.88
CA GLY A 106 33.43 -22.77 16.82
C GLY A 106 34.82 -23.36 17.10
N GLN A 107 35.00 -24.10 18.21
CA GLN A 107 36.25 -24.74 18.61
C GLN A 107 36.25 -26.26 18.38
N GLY A 108 35.21 -26.78 17.73
CA GLY A 108 35.03 -28.20 17.44
C GLY A 108 33.98 -28.88 18.32
N ASN A 109 33.40 -28.15 19.27
CA ASN A 109 32.29 -28.62 20.09
C ASN A 109 30.98 -28.26 19.39
N THR A 110 30.39 -29.23 18.70
CA THR A 110 29.20 -29.01 17.86
C THR A 110 27.91 -28.99 18.66
N LEU A 111 26.89 -28.28 18.16
CA LEU A 111 25.53 -28.27 18.72
C LEU A 111 24.71 -29.42 18.08
N GLY A 112 24.79 -30.61 18.67
CA GLY A 112 24.07 -31.79 18.22
C GLY A 112 22.75 -31.97 18.96
N ARG A 113 21.62 -31.69 18.28
CA ARG A 113 20.24 -31.88 18.75
C ARG A 113 19.96 -31.24 20.14
N PRO A 114 19.72 -29.93 20.18
CA PRO A 114 19.46 -29.22 21.42
C PRO A 114 18.06 -29.51 21.97
N GLN A 115 18.00 -30.22 23.10
CA GLN A 115 16.73 -30.69 23.70
C GLN A 115 16.36 -30.00 25.00
N ALA A 116 17.24 -29.16 25.55
CA ALA A 116 17.01 -28.46 26.81
C ALA A 116 17.57 -27.06 26.73
N ILE A 117 16.85 -26.10 27.30
CA ILE A 117 17.24 -24.70 27.33
C ILE A 117 16.75 -24.04 28.63
N ALA A 118 17.56 -23.15 29.19
CA ALA A 118 17.19 -22.29 30.32
C ALA A 118 17.90 -20.93 30.18
N VAL A 119 17.35 -19.89 30.76
CA VAL A 119 17.94 -18.54 30.79
C VAL A 119 18.00 -18.03 32.22
N ASP A 120 19.10 -17.41 32.62
CA ASP A 120 19.24 -16.78 33.94
C ASP A 120 18.83 -15.30 33.94
N ASP A 121 18.75 -14.72 35.14
CA ASP A 121 18.42 -13.31 35.37
C ASP A 121 19.44 -12.33 34.73
N GLU A 122 20.62 -12.81 34.34
CA GLU A 122 21.67 -12.03 33.67
C GLU A 122 21.58 -12.13 32.14
N GLY A 123 20.66 -12.94 31.61
CA GLY A 123 20.43 -13.17 30.19
C GLY A 123 21.38 -14.19 29.56
N ASN A 124 22.12 -14.98 30.34
CA ASN A 124 22.89 -16.09 29.81
C ASN A 124 21.95 -17.26 29.49
N VAL A 125 22.08 -17.80 28.28
CA VAL A 125 21.25 -18.91 27.79
C VAL A 125 22.05 -20.20 27.84
N TYR A 126 21.53 -21.20 28.53
CA TYR A 126 22.16 -22.51 28.70
C TYR A 126 21.46 -23.55 27.86
N VAL A 127 22.21 -24.32 27.07
CA VAL A 127 21.64 -25.22 26.06
C VAL A 127 22.26 -26.61 26.18
N GLY A 128 21.42 -27.63 26.37
CA GLY A 128 21.82 -29.02 26.46
C GLY A 128 21.69 -29.71 25.10
N ALA A 129 22.81 -30.17 24.55
CA ALA A 129 22.86 -30.79 23.24
C ALA A 129 22.98 -32.31 23.36
N SER A 130 21.87 -33.00 23.10
CA SER A 130 21.71 -34.39 23.48
C SER A 130 22.58 -35.35 22.67
N HIS A 131 22.76 -35.08 21.37
CA HIS A 131 23.54 -35.95 20.49
C HIS A 131 25.04 -35.67 20.56
N SER A 132 25.45 -34.41 20.73
CA SER A 132 26.86 -34.03 20.90
C SER A 132 27.36 -34.19 22.34
N LYS A 133 26.46 -34.43 23.30
CA LYS A 133 26.77 -34.70 24.72
C LYS A 133 27.53 -33.58 25.41
N ASN A 134 27.07 -32.36 25.20
CA ASN A 134 27.64 -31.19 25.82
C ASN A 134 26.56 -30.19 26.21
N VAL A 135 26.96 -29.25 27.05
CA VAL A 135 26.15 -28.13 27.51
C VAL A 135 26.89 -26.86 27.18
N PHE A 136 26.21 -25.94 26.53
CA PHE A 136 26.75 -24.63 26.18
C PHE A 136 26.12 -23.53 27.03
N MET A 137 26.86 -22.45 27.21
CA MET A 137 26.38 -21.16 27.67
C MET A 137 26.56 -20.14 26.53
N ILE A 138 25.52 -19.36 26.26
CA ILE A 138 25.53 -18.22 25.36
C ILE A 138 25.40 -16.97 26.24
N ALA A 139 26.44 -16.15 26.32
CA ALA A 139 26.37 -14.88 27.04
C ALA A 139 25.56 -13.84 26.25
N PRO A 140 24.97 -12.81 26.89
CA PRO A 140 24.31 -11.69 26.20
C PRO A 140 25.17 -11.00 25.13
N SER A 141 26.50 -11.07 25.28
CA SER A 141 27.44 -10.55 24.28
C SER A 141 27.55 -11.40 23.00
N GLY A 142 26.82 -12.52 22.91
CA GLY A 142 26.90 -13.50 21.83
C GLY A 142 28.06 -14.50 21.94
N ASN A 143 28.81 -14.48 23.06
CA ASN A 143 29.92 -15.42 23.25
C ASN A 143 29.38 -16.80 23.64
N VAL A 144 29.71 -17.83 22.86
CA VAL A 144 29.35 -19.22 23.12
C VAL A 144 30.51 -19.95 23.79
N THR A 145 30.23 -20.73 24.84
CA THR A 145 31.24 -21.53 25.55
C THR A 145 30.66 -22.87 25.98
N GLU A 146 31.39 -23.96 25.74
CA GLU A 146 31.07 -25.27 26.33
C GLU A 146 31.39 -25.25 27.84
N ILE A 147 30.39 -25.59 28.67
CA ILE A 147 30.50 -25.58 30.13
C ILE A 147 30.47 -26.98 30.76
N LEU A 148 30.02 -27.98 30.02
CA LEU A 148 30.05 -29.39 30.40
C LEU A 148 30.13 -30.25 29.16
N ASP A 149 30.99 -31.27 29.19
CA ASP A 149 31.19 -32.23 28.09
C ASP A 149 30.84 -33.66 28.54
N GLU A 150 31.06 -34.65 27.65
CA GLU A 150 30.81 -36.07 27.90
C GLU A 150 31.57 -36.60 29.14
N SER A 151 32.64 -35.94 29.59
CA SER A 151 33.40 -36.36 30.77
C SER A 151 32.66 -36.15 32.10
N GLY A 152 31.59 -35.34 32.08
CA GLY A 152 30.72 -35.09 33.22
C GLY A 152 31.48 -34.50 34.42
N ASP A 153 31.48 -35.21 35.55
CA ASP A 153 32.14 -34.73 36.78
C ASP A 153 33.63 -35.12 36.89
N GLY A 154 34.16 -35.85 35.91
CA GLY A 154 35.53 -36.37 35.91
C GLY A 154 35.79 -37.51 36.91
N ASN A 155 34.77 -38.00 37.62
CA ASN A 155 34.86 -39.12 38.59
C ASN A 155 34.17 -40.40 38.10
N GLY A 156 33.87 -40.48 36.80
CA GLY A 156 33.25 -41.64 36.16
C GLY A 156 31.74 -41.52 35.95
N HIS A 157 31.13 -40.38 36.33
CA HIS A 157 29.77 -40.02 35.96
C HIS A 157 29.84 -39.18 34.68
N THR A 158 29.44 -39.76 33.56
CA THR A 158 29.56 -39.16 32.22
C THR A 158 28.24 -38.57 31.76
N LEU A 159 28.29 -37.44 31.06
CA LEU A 159 27.11 -36.80 30.49
C LEU A 159 26.68 -37.52 29.20
N ASN A 160 25.50 -38.14 29.17
CA ASN A 160 24.96 -38.77 27.98
C ASN A 160 23.50 -38.36 27.72
N TRP A 161 23.28 -37.66 26.62
CA TRP A 161 21.97 -37.18 26.20
C TRP A 161 21.35 -36.21 27.22
N PRO A 162 21.96 -35.03 27.44
CA PRO A 162 21.31 -33.92 28.14
C PRO A 162 19.84 -33.77 27.74
N ASN A 163 18.93 -33.71 28.71
CA ASN A 163 17.48 -33.72 28.45
C ASN A 163 16.68 -32.66 29.21
N ALA A 164 17.17 -32.16 30.34
CA ALA A 164 16.57 -31.02 31.03
C ALA A 164 17.67 -30.15 31.64
N ILE A 165 17.45 -28.85 31.67
CA ILE A 165 18.32 -27.86 32.28
C ILE A 165 17.45 -26.94 33.12
N ASP A 166 17.92 -26.58 34.31
CA ASP A 166 17.32 -25.54 35.13
C ASP A 166 18.39 -24.82 35.96
N ILE A 167 18.09 -23.64 36.46
CA ILE A 167 19.05 -22.72 37.09
C ILE A 167 18.64 -22.47 38.53
N GLY A 168 19.57 -22.70 39.46
CA GLY A 168 19.34 -22.45 40.86
C GLY A 168 19.47 -20.98 41.25
N PRO A 169 18.96 -20.60 42.44
CA PRO A 169 19.04 -19.23 42.96
C PRO A 169 20.48 -18.76 43.25
N ASP A 170 21.46 -19.67 43.23
CA ASP A 170 22.89 -19.38 43.36
C ASP A 170 23.61 -19.20 42.00
N GLY A 171 22.85 -19.18 40.88
CA GLY A 171 23.38 -19.16 39.52
C GLY A 171 24.02 -20.49 39.09
N ALA A 172 23.81 -21.57 39.85
CA ALA A 172 24.29 -22.88 39.46
C ALA A 172 23.37 -23.52 38.44
N VAL A 173 23.96 -24.13 37.41
CA VAL A 173 23.23 -24.80 36.33
C VAL A 173 23.08 -26.29 36.67
N TYR A 174 21.85 -26.79 36.62
CA TYR A 174 21.54 -28.19 36.84
C TYR A 174 21.19 -28.85 35.51
N VAL A 175 21.76 -30.02 35.25
CA VAL A 175 21.62 -30.72 33.97
C VAL A 175 21.32 -32.18 34.22
N SER A 176 20.27 -32.71 33.59
CA SER A 176 19.93 -34.13 33.64
C SER A 176 20.27 -34.78 32.33
N GLU A 177 20.58 -36.06 32.41
CA GLU A 177 20.93 -36.87 31.26
C GLU A 177 19.96 -38.05 31.09
N PHE A 178 19.81 -38.51 29.84
CA PHE A 178 18.85 -39.54 29.45
C PHE A 178 19.55 -40.85 29.03
N SER A 179 20.43 -41.36 29.91
CA SER A 179 21.21 -42.59 29.69
C SER A 179 20.70 -43.79 30.52
N SER A 180 21.51 -44.85 30.65
CA SER A 180 21.21 -45.95 31.59
C SER A 180 21.34 -45.52 33.05
N ASP A 181 22.21 -44.56 33.35
CA ASP A 181 22.51 -44.11 34.71
C ASP A 181 21.69 -42.85 35.10
N ARG A 182 21.20 -42.06 34.12
CA ARG A 182 20.31 -40.88 34.30
C ARG A 182 20.68 -40.03 35.49
N ASP A 183 21.90 -39.53 35.42
CA ASP A 183 22.54 -38.64 36.36
C ASP A 183 22.02 -37.20 36.27
N VAL A 184 22.11 -36.48 37.39
CA VAL A 184 21.85 -35.04 37.52
C VAL A 184 23.12 -34.36 38.00
N PHE A 185 23.68 -33.51 37.16
CA PHE A 185 24.88 -32.72 37.42
C PHE A 185 24.50 -31.32 37.90
N LYS A 186 25.30 -30.77 38.82
CA LYS A 186 25.30 -29.35 39.22
C LYS A 186 26.62 -28.73 38.78
N ILE A 187 26.56 -27.67 37.99
CA ILE A 187 27.67 -26.83 37.56
C ILE A 187 27.60 -25.55 38.40
N ALA A 188 28.50 -25.40 39.36
CA ALA A 188 28.58 -24.18 40.17
C ALA A 188 29.10 -22.99 39.33
N PRO A 189 28.81 -21.73 39.71
CA PRO A 189 29.27 -20.54 38.98
C PRO A 189 30.80 -20.45 38.78
N ASN A 190 31.58 -21.15 39.61
CA ASN A 190 33.03 -21.25 39.49
C ASN A 190 33.49 -22.35 38.50
N GLY A 191 32.57 -23.00 37.79
CA GLY A 191 32.81 -24.10 36.85
C GLY A 191 32.98 -25.48 37.50
N GLN A 192 32.81 -25.62 38.82
CA GLN A 192 32.93 -26.92 39.46
C GLN A 192 31.69 -27.78 39.20
N VAL A 193 31.92 -28.96 38.64
CA VAL A 193 30.88 -29.95 38.36
C VAL A 193 30.79 -30.96 39.51
N SER A 194 29.57 -31.26 39.94
CA SER A 194 29.28 -32.24 40.99
C SER A 194 27.99 -32.99 40.71
N MET A 195 27.81 -34.14 41.36
CA MET A 195 26.62 -34.98 41.25
C MET A 195 25.57 -34.63 42.31
N VAL A 196 24.33 -34.43 41.88
CA VAL A 196 23.16 -34.24 42.76
C VAL A 196 22.46 -35.58 42.99
N GLU A 197 22.13 -36.26 41.90
CA GLU A 197 21.42 -37.53 41.90
C GLU A 197 21.94 -38.45 40.80
N GLY A 198 22.01 -39.76 41.05
CA GLY A 198 22.39 -40.75 40.05
C GLY A 198 21.57 -42.03 40.16
N ASN A 199 21.43 -42.74 39.05
CA ASN A 199 20.67 -43.98 38.86
C ASN A 199 19.17 -43.88 39.23
N TYR A 200 18.57 -42.71 39.02
CA TYR A 200 17.16 -42.47 39.38
C TYR A 200 16.20 -42.49 38.19
N ARG A 201 16.72 -42.59 36.97
CA ARG A 201 15.93 -42.54 35.75
C ARG A 201 15.08 -41.27 35.65
N CYS A 202 15.74 -40.12 35.85
CA CYS A 202 15.11 -38.81 35.70
C CYS A 202 14.55 -38.64 34.27
N THR A 203 13.39 -38.00 34.14
CA THR A 203 12.81 -37.60 32.85
C THR A 203 12.86 -36.09 32.70
N ASN A 204 12.52 -35.35 33.75
CA ASN A 204 12.56 -33.89 33.78
C ASN A 204 12.97 -33.39 35.18
N MET A 205 13.35 -32.13 35.29
CA MET A 205 13.70 -31.52 36.57
C MET A 205 13.19 -30.09 36.71
N ALA A 206 13.13 -29.62 37.96
CA ALA A 206 12.97 -28.22 38.31
C ALA A 206 13.69 -27.91 39.63
N VAL A 207 14.10 -26.67 39.85
CA VAL A 207 14.83 -26.20 41.02
C VAL A 207 14.01 -25.10 41.69
N ASP A 208 13.77 -25.20 43.00
CA ASP A 208 13.05 -24.15 43.73
C ASP A 208 13.96 -23.00 44.17
N GLY A 209 13.35 -21.91 44.65
CA GLY A 209 14.05 -20.74 45.17
C GLY A 209 14.91 -21.00 46.43
N ASP A 210 14.79 -22.18 47.05
CA ASP A 210 15.67 -22.62 48.15
C ASP A 210 16.86 -23.45 47.64
N GLY A 211 16.91 -23.77 46.34
CA GLY A 211 17.93 -24.59 45.69
C GLY A 211 17.71 -26.10 45.82
N ASN A 212 16.50 -26.54 46.17
CA ASN A 212 16.14 -27.96 46.16
C ASN A 212 15.83 -28.41 44.73
N VAL A 213 16.33 -29.58 44.34
CA VAL A 213 16.13 -30.16 43.01
C VAL A 213 14.98 -31.16 43.04
N PHE A 214 13.98 -30.96 42.20
CA PHE A 214 12.86 -31.87 41.98
C PHE A 214 13.08 -32.64 40.69
N THR A 215 12.93 -33.96 40.73
CA THR A 215 13.13 -34.85 39.58
C THR A 215 11.91 -35.72 39.38
N THR A 216 11.43 -35.80 38.13
CA THR A 216 10.40 -36.78 37.73
C THR A 216 11.07 -38.07 37.29
N SER A 217 10.43 -39.22 37.55
CA SER A 217 10.92 -40.52 37.06
C SER A 217 9.80 -41.35 36.47
N GLU A 218 9.88 -41.62 35.16
CA GLU A 218 8.98 -42.55 34.46
C GLU A 218 9.10 -43.99 34.98
N ALA A 219 10.28 -44.39 35.46
CA ALA A 219 10.49 -45.76 35.94
C ALA A 219 9.96 -46.01 37.35
N HIS A 220 9.81 -44.93 38.13
CA HIS A 220 9.34 -44.97 39.51
C HIS A 220 7.96 -44.35 39.71
N ASP A 221 7.40 -43.70 38.68
CA ASP A 221 6.11 -43.00 38.71
C ASP A 221 5.98 -42.03 39.89
N ASN A 222 7.00 -41.18 40.07
CA ASN A 222 7.08 -40.31 41.22
C ASN A 222 7.80 -39.00 40.90
N VAL A 223 7.70 -38.06 41.84
CA VAL A 223 8.53 -36.86 41.93
C VAL A 223 9.36 -36.96 43.20
N ARG A 224 10.66 -36.77 43.10
CA ARG A 224 11.59 -36.75 44.24
C ARG A 224 12.21 -35.39 44.39
N ARG A 225 12.28 -34.92 45.63
CA ARG A 225 13.02 -33.74 46.05
C ARG A 225 14.37 -34.15 46.62
N THR A 226 15.45 -33.55 46.14
CA THR A 226 16.78 -33.60 46.73
C THR A 226 17.09 -32.23 47.30
N ASP A 227 17.23 -32.13 48.61
CA ASP A 227 17.54 -30.84 49.25
C ASP A 227 19.03 -30.45 49.11
N THR A 228 19.37 -29.24 49.53
CA THR A 228 20.74 -28.70 49.45
C THR A 228 21.77 -29.46 50.29
N GLU A 229 21.33 -30.31 51.22
CA GLU A 229 22.18 -31.22 52.00
C GLU A 229 22.32 -32.61 51.35
N GLY A 230 21.60 -32.85 50.25
CA GLY A 230 21.57 -34.11 49.51
C GLY A 230 20.56 -35.13 50.04
N ASN A 231 19.67 -34.75 50.97
CA ASN A 231 18.62 -35.66 51.45
C ASN A 231 17.51 -35.79 50.41
N ARG A 232 17.09 -37.03 50.15
CA ARG A 232 16.12 -37.37 49.11
C ARG A 232 14.77 -37.78 49.68
N THR A 233 13.70 -37.16 49.20
CA THR A 233 12.32 -37.44 49.64
C THR A 233 11.40 -37.57 48.43
N GLU A 234 10.64 -38.65 48.35
CA GLU A 234 9.55 -38.75 47.38
C GLU A 234 8.38 -37.87 47.83
N VAL A 235 8.02 -36.90 47.00
CA VAL A 235 7.03 -35.88 47.31
C VAL A 235 5.68 -36.16 46.67
N VAL A 236 5.66 -36.78 45.49
CA VAL A 236 4.46 -37.32 44.80
C VAL A 236 4.79 -38.74 44.34
N ARG A 237 3.87 -39.69 44.44
CA ARG A 237 4.08 -41.11 44.13
C ARG A 237 2.96 -41.68 43.26
N ARG A 238 3.18 -42.90 42.77
CA ARG A 238 2.19 -43.64 41.98
C ARG A 238 0.85 -43.80 42.69
N GLU A 239 0.86 -44.02 44.01
CA GLU A 239 -0.36 -44.12 44.82
C GLU A 239 -1.16 -42.82 44.91
N ASP A 240 -0.55 -41.68 44.59
CA ASP A 240 -1.22 -40.37 44.54
C ASP A 240 -1.94 -40.14 43.20
N GLY A 241 -1.88 -41.11 42.27
CA GLY A 241 -2.55 -41.05 40.97
C GLY A 241 -1.66 -40.57 39.81
N LEU A 242 -0.33 -40.64 39.98
CA LEU A 242 0.65 -40.27 38.96
C LEU A 242 1.11 -41.50 38.16
N GLU A 243 1.12 -41.43 36.82
CA GLU A 243 1.71 -42.45 35.97
C GLU A 243 2.50 -41.84 34.81
N THR A 244 3.78 -42.21 34.70
CA THR A 244 4.73 -41.73 33.68
C THR A 244 4.82 -40.20 33.67
N PRO A 245 5.37 -39.59 34.73
CA PRO A 245 5.51 -38.15 34.82
C PRO A 245 6.47 -37.60 33.75
N TYR A 246 6.11 -36.45 33.17
CA TYR A 246 6.90 -35.78 32.13
C TYR A 246 7.14 -34.30 32.48
N GLY A 247 6.13 -33.43 32.29
CA GLY A 247 6.21 -32.02 32.65
C GLY A 247 6.29 -31.81 34.17
N LEU A 248 7.11 -30.86 34.60
CA LEU A 248 7.31 -30.47 35.99
C LEU A 248 7.52 -28.96 36.05
N THR A 249 6.78 -28.27 36.91
CA THR A 249 7.01 -26.85 37.20
C THR A 249 6.68 -26.55 38.66
N LEU A 250 7.19 -25.42 39.16
CA LEU A 250 7.09 -24.99 40.54
C LEU A 250 6.57 -23.55 40.57
N ASP A 251 5.80 -23.18 41.59
CA ASP A 251 5.48 -21.77 41.85
C ASP A 251 6.32 -21.19 42.99
N GLY A 252 6.30 -19.86 43.14
CA GLY A 252 7.01 -19.15 44.20
C GLY A 252 6.52 -19.46 45.62
N ASP A 253 5.35 -20.09 45.77
CA ASP A 253 4.83 -20.56 47.06
C ASP A 253 5.37 -21.96 47.43
N GLY A 254 6.12 -22.61 46.54
CA GLY A 254 6.69 -23.94 46.73
C GLY A 254 5.71 -25.08 46.43
N ASN A 255 4.65 -24.81 45.67
CA ASN A 255 3.81 -25.88 45.13
C ASN A 255 4.52 -26.57 43.96
N VAL A 256 4.36 -27.89 43.87
CA VAL A 256 4.92 -28.72 42.80
C VAL A 256 3.79 -29.15 41.87
N PHE A 257 3.90 -28.83 40.58
CA PHE A 257 2.96 -29.25 39.56
C PHE A 257 3.62 -30.29 38.66
N VAL A 258 2.97 -31.43 38.46
CA VAL A 258 3.51 -32.53 37.67
C VAL A 258 2.46 -33.09 36.73
N ALA A 259 2.81 -33.17 35.44
CA ALA A 259 2.00 -33.77 34.40
C ALA A 259 2.27 -35.28 34.32
N GLY A 260 1.22 -36.09 34.47
CA GLY A 260 1.25 -37.53 34.29
C GLY A 260 0.78 -37.93 32.89
N LEU A 261 1.70 -38.42 32.07
CA LEU A 261 1.45 -38.69 30.65
C LEU A 261 0.44 -39.83 30.43
N PHE A 262 0.44 -40.87 31.26
CA PHE A 262 -0.50 -42.00 31.14
C PHE A 262 -1.66 -41.94 32.13
N SER A 263 -1.51 -41.16 33.21
CA SER A 263 -2.63 -40.85 34.09
C SER A 263 -3.52 -39.72 33.55
N ASP A 264 -3.12 -39.09 32.44
CA ASP A 264 -3.88 -38.04 31.74
C ASP A 264 -4.31 -36.90 32.69
N ASN A 265 -3.42 -36.52 33.63
CA ASN A 265 -3.71 -35.52 34.67
C ASN A 265 -2.51 -34.62 34.97
N VAL A 266 -2.78 -33.49 35.62
CA VAL A 266 -1.77 -32.68 36.30
C VAL A 266 -2.09 -32.65 37.78
N LEU A 267 -1.13 -33.07 38.60
CA LEU A 267 -1.23 -33.04 40.06
C LEU A 267 -0.49 -31.82 40.61
N LYS A 268 -1.11 -31.12 41.56
CA LYS A 268 -0.48 -30.11 42.40
C LYS A 268 -0.21 -30.69 43.78
N ARG A 269 1.02 -30.55 44.27
CA ARG A 269 1.38 -30.82 45.66
C ARG A 269 1.71 -29.51 46.37
N SER A 270 0.97 -29.20 47.42
CA SER A 270 1.22 -28.02 48.26
C SER A 270 2.38 -28.24 49.24
N PRO A 271 2.98 -27.16 49.78
CA PRO A 271 4.06 -27.26 50.77
C PRO A 271 3.68 -28.08 52.02
N ASP A 272 2.41 -28.05 52.42
CA ASP A 272 1.87 -28.84 53.53
C ASP A 272 1.75 -30.35 53.23
N GLY A 273 2.01 -30.75 51.98
CA GLY A 273 1.93 -32.13 51.50
C GLY A 273 0.57 -32.54 50.94
N THR A 274 -0.41 -31.63 50.87
CA THR A 274 -1.69 -31.90 50.23
C THR A 274 -1.51 -32.07 48.72
N ILE A 275 -2.08 -33.13 48.15
CA ILE A 275 -2.05 -33.39 46.70
C ILE A 275 -3.48 -33.25 46.15
N THR A 276 -3.61 -32.52 45.04
CA THR A 276 -4.88 -32.31 44.33
C THR A 276 -4.68 -32.48 42.84
N GLU A 277 -5.65 -33.08 42.16
CA GLU A 277 -5.74 -33.02 40.70
C GLU A 277 -6.21 -31.63 40.27
N VAL A 278 -5.41 -30.94 39.45
CA VAL A 278 -5.68 -29.58 38.95
C VAL A 278 -6.52 -29.63 37.68
N ILE A 279 -6.19 -30.58 36.82
CA ILE A 279 -6.91 -30.88 35.57
C ILE A 279 -6.72 -32.37 35.28
N GLY A 280 -7.75 -33.01 34.74
CA GLY A 280 -7.74 -34.46 34.51
C GLY A 280 -8.49 -34.93 33.26
N PRO A 281 -8.69 -36.25 33.13
CA PRO A 281 -9.34 -36.85 31.97
C PRO A 281 -10.79 -36.37 31.79
N ASP A 282 -11.48 -36.04 32.88
CA ASP A 282 -12.85 -35.53 32.88
C ASP A 282 -12.95 -34.14 32.22
N ASP A 283 -11.86 -33.36 32.22
CA ASP A 283 -11.73 -32.08 31.51
C ASP A 283 -11.34 -32.27 30.03
N GLY A 284 -11.14 -33.52 29.61
CA GLY A 284 -10.71 -33.90 28.27
C GLY A 284 -9.21 -33.73 28.03
N LEU A 285 -8.41 -33.68 29.11
CA LEU A 285 -6.96 -33.77 29.05
C LEU A 285 -6.54 -35.17 28.61
N ILE A 286 -5.60 -35.23 27.67
CA ILE A 286 -5.05 -36.48 27.14
C ILE A 286 -3.57 -36.23 26.92
N ARG A 287 -2.71 -37.04 27.54
CA ARG A 287 -1.24 -37.00 27.44
C ARG A 287 -0.68 -35.59 27.55
N PRO A 288 -0.75 -34.98 28.74
CA PRO A 288 -0.10 -33.71 28.98
C PRO A 288 1.43 -33.85 28.84
N PHE A 289 2.07 -32.89 28.18
CA PHE A 289 3.52 -32.85 27.96
C PHE A 289 4.17 -31.68 28.71
N GLY A 290 4.12 -30.48 28.12
CA GLY A 290 4.66 -29.25 28.68
C GLY A 290 3.67 -28.58 29.62
N ILE A 291 4.18 -28.02 30.71
CA ILE A 291 3.40 -27.23 31.67
C ILE A 291 4.17 -25.98 32.08
N ALA A 292 3.48 -24.86 32.18
CA ALA A 292 4.05 -23.59 32.64
C ALA A 292 3.06 -22.81 33.52
N LEU A 293 3.58 -21.93 34.36
CA LEU A 293 2.81 -21.09 35.27
C LEU A 293 3.15 -19.64 35.02
N ASN A 294 2.14 -18.77 35.02
CA ASN A 294 2.37 -17.34 35.11
C ASN A 294 2.51 -16.90 36.58
N SER A 295 2.81 -15.61 36.78
CA SER A 295 2.99 -15.01 38.11
C SER A 295 1.73 -15.05 38.99
N ALA A 296 0.53 -15.11 38.38
CA ALA A 296 -0.75 -15.25 39.08
C ALA A 296 -1.05 -16.70 39.51
N GLY A 297 -0.26 -17.68 39.08
CA GLY A 297 -0.46 -19.10 39.33
C GLY A 297 -1.45 -19.78 38.38
N THR A 298 -1.78 -19.14 37.26
CA THR A 298 -2.52 -19.77 36.15
C THR A 298 -1.60 -20.77 35.46
N LEU A 299 -2.09 -22.01 35.31
CA LEU A 299 -1.36 -23.12 34.72
C LEU A 299 -1.74 -23.29 33.25
N TYR A 300 -0.74 -23.33 32.37
CA TYR A 300 -0.89 -23.67 30.96
C TYR A 300 -0.40 -25.10 30.73
N VAL A 301 -1.16 -25.90 29.99
CA VAL A 301 -0.87 -27.33 29.77
C VAL A 301 -1.01 -27.65 28.29
N THR A 302 0.08 -28.15 27.68
CA THR A 302 0.03 -28.73 26.34
C THR A 302 -0.36 -30.20 26.42
N ALA A 303 -1.19 -30.65 25.50
CA ALA A 303 -1.75 -31.99 25.49
C ALA A 303 -1.86 -32.55 24.07
N SER A 304 -1.68 -33.87 23.93
CA SER A 304 -1.70 -34.54 22.62
C SER A 304 -2.71 -35.68 22.56
N GLN A 305 -3.44 -35.78 21.45
CA GLN A 305 -4.43 -36.85 21.27
C GLN A 305 -3.81 -38.24 21.12
N MET A 306 -2.66 -38.36 20.43
CA MET A 306 -1.90 -39.61 20.22
C MET A 306 -0.47 -39.31 19.73
N VAL A 307 0.43 -40.30 19.82
CA VAL A 307 1.67 -40.31 19.02
C VAL A 307 1.25 -40.31 17.53
N ASN A 308 1.57 -39.25 16.79
CA ASN A 308 1.28 -39.05 15.37
C ASN A 308 -0.18 -38.68 14.99
N ALA A 309 -1.02 -38.19 15.90
CA ALA A 309 -2.33 -37.63 15.53
C ALA A 309 -2.26 -36.10 15.34
N SER A 310 -3.00 -35.59 14.36
CA SER A 310 -3.13 -34.16 14.09
C SER A 310 -3.92 -33.45 15.20
N GLY A 311 -3.40 -32.30 15.66
CA GLY A 311 -4.06 -31.35 16.55
C GLY A 311 -3.80 -31.56 18.05
N SER A 312 -2.89 -30.75 18.57
CA SER A 312 -2.62 -30.58 20.00
C SER A 312 -3.66 -29.68 20.64
N ARG A 313 -3.83 -29.83 21.95
CA ARG A 313 -4.65 -28.94 22.77
C ARG A 313 -3.79 -28.15 23.71
N VAL A 314 -4.28 -26.96 24.05
CA VAL A 314 -3.70 -26.10 25.07
C VAL A 314 -4.80 -25.74 26.04
N PHE A 315 -4.55 -26.01 27.32
CA PHE A 315 -5.46 -25.70 28.40
C PHE A 315 -4.88 -24.56 29.23
N GLU A 316 -5.74 -23.65 29.63
CA GLU A 316 -5.49 -22.68 30.70
C GLU A 316 -6.29 -23.14 31.93
N VAL A 317 -5.66 -23.17 33.09
CA VAL A 317 -6.29 -23.52 34.37
C VAL A 317 -6.02 -22.42 35.37
N LYS A 318 -7.04 -21.62 35.67
CA LYS A 318 -6.94 -20.51 36.61
C LYS A 318 -6.83 -21.04 38.06
N PRO A 319 -6.25 -20.27 39.00
CA PRO A 319 -6.14 -20.67 40.41
C PRO A 319 -7.47 -21.00 41.10
N ASN A 320 -8.59 -20.48 40.58
CA ASN A 320 -9.94 -20.77 41.05
C ASN A 320 -10.49 -22.13 40.58
N GLY A 321 -9.74 -22.87 39.74
CA GLY A 321 -10.11 -24.16 39.15
C GLY A 321 -10.90 -24.06 37.84
N GLU A 322 -11.06 -22.86 37.27
CA GLU A 322 -11.67 -22.69 35.94
C GLU A 322 -10.73 -23.19 34.85
N VAL A 323 -11.24 -24.04 33.96
CA VAL A 323 -10.48 -24.64 32.86
C VAL A 323 -10.99 -24.10 31.53
N THR A 324 -10.11 -23.44 30.78
CA THR A 324 -10.35 -22.93 29.44
C THR A 324 -9.51 -23.71 28.43
N ARG A 325 -10.03 -23.93 27.21
CA ARG A 325 -9.29 -24.58 26.13
C ARG A 325 -8.87 -23.55 25.10
N LEU A 326 -7.66 -23.02 25.21
CA LEU A 326 -7.14 -21.97 24.31
C LEU A 326 -7.00 -22.46 22.86
N ILE A 327 -6.56 -23.71 22.67
CA ILE A 327 -6.43 -24.34 21.34
C ILE A 327 -7.06 -25.72 21.39
N ASN A 328 -7.95 -26.02 20.44
CA ASN A 328 -8.62 -27.32 20.36
C ASN A 328 -7.95 -28.29 19.37
N PHE A 329 -7.72 -27.84 18.11
CA PHE A 329 -7.06 -28.63 17.05
C PHE A 329 -6.57 -27.75 15.87
N ARG A 330 -7.40 -26.77 15.52
CA ARG A 330 -7.17 -25.73 14.52
C ARG A 330 -7.78 -24.46 15.12
N VAL A 331 -7.09 -23.34 14.99
CA VAL A 331 -7.72 -22.03 15.18
C VAL A 331 -8.30 -21.64 13.81
N PRO A 332 -9.64 -21.68 13.61
CA PRO A 332 -10.24 -21.59 12.28
C PRO A 332 -9.95 -20.26 11.59
N GLU A 333 -9.94 -19.18 12.36
CA GLU A 333 -9.78 -17.80 11.90
C GLU A 333 -8.36 -17.54 11.40
N THR A 334 -7.35 -18.16 12.01
CA THR A 334 -5.94 -17.96 11.67
C THR A 334 -5.34 -19.13 10.86
N ASN A 335 -6.13 -20.18 10.61
CA ASN A 335 -5.70 -21.42 9.96
C ASN A 335 -4.44 -22.04 10.61
N ILE A 336 -4.24 -21.82 11.92
CA ILE A 336 -3.11 -22.35 12.70
C ILE A 336 -3.35 -23.83 13.02
N TYR A 337 -2.39 -24.69 12.70
CA TYR A 337 -2.39 -26.11 13.07
C TYR A 337 -1.23 -26.39 14.00
N LEU A 338 -1.54 -26.56 15.28
CA LEU A 338 -0.55 -26.90 16.28
C LEU A 338 -0.45 -28.42 16.38
N ASN A 339 0.56 -29.03 15.76
CA ASN A 339 0.85 -30.45 15.89
C ASN A 339 2.00 -30.66 16.86
N ASN A 340 1.93 -31.71 17.68
CA ASN A 340 2.95 -32.04 18.68
C ASN A 340 3.40 -30.82 19.49
N ALA A 341 2.49 -30.25 20.30
CA ALA A 341 2.85 -29.21 21.24
C ALA A 341 3.76 -29.79 22.32
N GLU A 342 5.08 -29.66 22.14
CA GLU A 342 6.10 -30.30 22.99
C GLU A 342 6.34 -29.51 24.27
N ASP A 343 6.32 -28.18 24.16
CA ASP A 343 6.69 -27.28 25.24
C ASP A 343 5.84 -26.01 25.26
N VAL A 344 5.72 -25.39 26.42
CA VAL A 344 4.98 -24.14 26.64
C VAL A 344 5.72 -23.29 27.65
N VAL A 345 5.80 -21.99 27.37
CA VAL A 345 6.31 -20.98 28.30
C VAL A 345 5.34 -19.81 28.34
N VAL A 346 5.32 -19.08 29.44
CA VAL A 346 4.51 -17.88 29.61
C VAL A 346 5.39 -16.79 30.21
N ASP A 347 5.29 -15.59 29.66
CA ASP A 347 6.09 -14.45 30.10
C ASP A 347 5.40 -13.65 31.21
N SER A 348 6.06 -12.59 31.68
CA SER A 348 5.55 -11.71 32.75
C SER A 348 4.35 -10.85 32.33
N ARG A 349 4.02 -10.80 31.03
CA ARG A 349 2.90 -10.05 30.44
C ARG A 349 1.71 -10.97 30.13
N ASP A 350 1.73 -12.20 30.64
CA ASP A 350 0.73 -13.25 30.37
C ASP A 350 0.62 -13.67 28.90
N VAL A 351 1.70 -13.47 28.12
CA VAL A 351 1.79 -13.98 26.75
C VAL A 351 2.30 -15.43 26.78
N VAL A 352 1.54 -16.33 26.17
CA VAL A 352 1.84 -17.75 26.13
C VAL A 352 2.47 -18.13 24.79
N TYR A 353 3.59 -18.84 24.85
CA TYR A 353 4.31 -19.32 23.69
C TYR A 353 4.31 -20.85 23.68
N ILE A 354 4.00 -21.46 22.53
CA ILE A 354 3.90 -22.91 22.42
C ILE A 354 4.76 -23.43 21.26
N ALA A 355 5.65 -24.37 21.56
CA ALA A 355 6.47 -25.06 20.58
C ALA A 355 5.68 -26.22 19.97
N GLY A 356 5.36 -26.14 18.68
CA GLY A 356 4.81 -27.23 17.89
C GLY A 356 5.82 -27.81 16.90
N SER A 357 5.47 -28.90 16.21
CA SER A 357 6.36 -29.66 15.30
C SER A 357 7.13 -28.82 14.26
N SER A 358 6.64 -27.64 13.89
CA SER A 358 7.30 -26.76 12.91
C SER A 358 6.92 -25.29 13.06
N THR A 359 6.47 -24.90 14.25
CA THR A 359 5.94 -23.55 14.50
C THR A 359 6.07 -23.19 15.97
N VAL A 360 6.19 -21.90 16.25
CA VAL A 360 5.97 -21.34 17.58
C VAL A 360 4.74 -20.45 17.49
N VAL A 361 3.75 -20.73 18.33
CA VAL A 361 2.48 -19.97 18.40
C VAL A 361 2.54 -19.03 19.59
N LYS A 362 2.18 -17.76 19.36
CA LYS A 362 1.93 -16.73 20.39
C LYS A 362 0.44 -16.72 20.69
N ILE A 363 0.07 -16.71 21.96
CA ILE A 363 -1.29 -16.44 22.43
C ILE A 363 -1.17 -15.28 23.43
N ALA A 364 -1.75 -14.15 23.08
CA ALA A 364 -1.80 -12.97 23.94
C ALA A 364 -3.25 -12.68 24.34
N PRO A 365 -3.52 -12.18 25.55
CA PRO A 365 -4.80 -11.53 25.86
C PRO A 365 -5.12 -10.46 24.81
N ASP A 366 -6.40 -10.31 24.49
CA ASP A 366 -6.95 -9.37 23.48
C ASP A 366 -8.32 -8.93 24.00
N ALA A 367 -8.36 -7.77 24.65
CA ALA A 367 -9.52 -7.34 25.44
C ALA A 367 -10.67 -6.79 24.60
N ASP A 368 -10.39 -6.21 23.43
CA ASP A 368 -11.39 -5.65 22.53
C ASP A 368 -11.72 -6.55 21.31
N GLU A 369 -11.02 -7.67 21.18
CA GLU A 369 -11.21 -8.72 20.19
C GLU A 369 -10.95 -8.25 18.74
N ASP A 370 -9.99 -7.34 18.55
CA ASP A 370 -9.63 -6.81 17.24
C ASP A 370 -8.59 -7.65 16.47
N GLY A 371 -8.00 -8.65 17.14
CA GLY A 371 -7.01 -9.59 16.61
C GLY A 371 -5.56 -9.23 16.89
N VAL A 372 -5.30 -8.08 17.53
CA VAL A 372 -4.01 -7.66 18.09
C VAL A 372 -4.05 -7.93 19.59
N GLY A 373 -2.95 -8.41 20.17
CA GLY A 373 -2.93 -8.69 21.60
C GLY A 373 -2.65 -7.42 22.41
N ASP A 374 -3.20 -7.30 23.62
CA ASP A 374 -3.09 -6.11 24.51
C ASP A 374 -1.66 -5.57 24.68
N VAL A 375 -0.65 -6.43 24.53
CA VAL A 375 0.78 -6.09 24.67
C VAL A 375 1.40 -5.47 23.42
N ASP A 376 0.77 -5.69 22.26
CA ASP A 376 1.15 -5.16 20.95
C ASP A 376 0.13 -4.12 20.44
N ASP A 377 -0.99 -3.95 21.15
CA ASP A 377 -2.10 -3.09 20.77
C ASP A 377 -1.90 -1.66 21.28
N ASN A 378 -1.91 -0.68 20.37
CA ASN A 378 -1.82 0.74 20.70
C ASN A 378 -3.15 1.33 21.19
N CYS A 379 -4.27 0.59 21.13
CA CYS A 379 -5.55 0.91 21.75
C CYS A 379 -6.24 -0.32 22.41
N PRO A 380 -5.68 -0.91 23.48
CA PRO A 380 -6.11 -2.22 24.04
C PRO A 380 -7.59 -2.41 24.43
N ASP A 381 -8.37 -1.34 24.51
CA ASP A 381 -9.79 -1.37 24.89
C ASP A 381 -10.71 -0.93 23.73
N MET A 382 -10.17 -0.58 22.56
CA MET A 382 -10.91 -0.04 21.42
C MET A 382 -10.40 -0.54 20.07
N ALA A 383 -11.15 -1.52 19.53
CA ALA A 383 -10.75 -2.27 18.36
C ALA A 383 -10.27 -1.42 17.17
N ASN A 384 -9.02 -1.64 16.76
CA ASN A 384 -8.34 -0.94 15.69
C ASN A 384 -7.31 -1.86 15.01
N THR A 385 -7.78 -2.93 14.36
CA THR A 385 -6.96 -4.01 13.75
C THR A 385 -5.78 -3.54 12.90
N GLU A 386 -5.85 -2.36 12.27
CA GLU A 386 -4.79 -1.80 11.43
C GLU A 386 -3.70 -1.04 12.21
N GLN A 387 -3.92 -0.78 13.51
CA GLN A 387 -2.96 -0.20 14.45
C GLN A 387 -2.34 1.10 13.94
N THR A 388 -3.14 1.93 13.28
CA THR A 388 -2.70 3.24 12.80
C THR A 388 -2.38 4.14 13.99
N ASP A 389 -1.25 4.83 13.90
CA ASP A 389 -0.64 5.71 14.90
C ASP A 389 0.07 6.80 14.08
N THR A 390 -0.63 7.91 13.86
CA THR A 390 -0.26 8.94 12.89
C THR A 390 0.95 9.76 13.37
N ASP A 391 1.06 10.05 14.66
CA ASP A 391 2.16 10.84 15.23
C ASP A 391 3.31 9.98 15.80
N GLY A 392 3.09 8.67 15.96
CA GLY A 392 4.07 7.71 16.44
C GLY A 392 4.33 7.78 17.95
N ASP A 393 3.41 8.32 18.75
CA ASP A 393 3.55 8.43 20.19
C ASP A 393 3.26 7.10 20.95
N GLY A 394 2.65 6.14 20.25
CA GLY A 394 2.27 4.82 20.75
C GLY A 394 0.83 4.69 21.21
N LEU A 395 0.00 5.73 21.09
CA LEU A 395 -1.45 5.67 21.12
C LEU A 395 -1.96 5.54 19.69
N GLY A 396 -2.91 4.62 19.46
CA GLY A 396 -3.50 4.49 18.13
C GLY A 396 -4.52 5.58 17.85
N ASP A 397 -4.72 5.92 16.58
CA ASP A 397 -5.64 7.01 16.16
C ASP A 397 -7.07 6.86 16.73
N VAL A 398 -7.52 5.63 16.98
CA VAL A 398 -8.85 5.33 17.51
C VAL A 398 -9.00 5.74 18.98
N CYS A 399 -7.91 5.75 19.74
CA CYS A 399 -7.87 6.10 21.16
C CYS A 399 -7.04 7.35 21.48
N ASP A 400 -6.49 8.00 20.46
CA ASP A 400 -5.82 9.28 20.60
C ASP A 400 -6.83 10.44 20.59
N ASP A 401 -6.60 11.41 21.48
CA ASP A 401 -7.35 12.68 21.52
C ASP A 401 -6.71 13.75 20.61
N ASP A 402 -5.49 13.53 20.11
CA ASP A 402 -4.64 14.42 19.30
C ASP A 402 -3.83 13.58 18.28
N ILE A 403 -4.51 13.11 17.23
CA ILE A 403 -4.02 12.04 16.32
C ILE A 403 -2.68 12.38 15.64
N ASP A 404 -2.42 13.65 15.35
CA ASP A 404 -1.20 14.07 14.65
C ASP A 404 -0.16 14.77 15.56
N GLY A 405 -0.45 14.89 16.85
CA GLY A 405 0.47 15.36 17.87
C GLY A 405 0.89 16.83 17.73
N ASP A 406 0.08 17.66 17.05
CA ASP A 406 0.38 19.09 16.88
C ASP A 406 0.01 19.97 18.09
N GLY A 407 -0.76 19.41 19.03
CA GLY A 407 -1.22 20.05 20.25
C GLY A 407 -2.64 20.62 20.19
N VAL A 408 -3.37 20.45 19.10
CA VAL A 408 -4.80 20.74 18.94
C VAL A 408 -5.58 19.44 18.99
N LEU A 409 -6.53 19.35 19.94
CA LEU A 409 -7.34 18.14 20.08
C LEU A 409 -8.24 17.91 18.86
N ASN A 410 -8.42 16.66 18.43
CA ASN A 410 -9.16 16.24 17.23
C ASN A 410 -10.53 16.94 17.02
N PHE A 411 -11.25 17.25 18.10
CA PHE A 411 -12.58 17.89 18.01
C PHE A 411 -12.54 19.39 17.71
N ALA A 412 -11.37 20.01 17.87
CA ALA A 412 -11.11 21.43 17.66
C ALA A 412 -10.14 21.68 16.49
N ASP A 413 -9.64 20.61 15.91
CA ASP A 413 -8.70 20.61 14.80
C ASP A 413 -9.45 20.46 13.47
N ASN A 414 -9.18 21.35 12.52
CA ASN A 414 -9.69 21.29 11.15
C ASN A 414 -8.79 20.46 10.22
N CYS A 415 -7.66 19.97 10.73
CA CYS A 415 -6.74 19.05 10.08
C CYS A 415 -6.31 17.86 10.96
N PRO A 416 -7.22 17.01 11.51
CA PRO A 416 -6.92 16.01 12.54
C PRO A 416 -5.90 14.90 12.21
N THR A 417 -5.32 14.90 11.02
CA THR A 417 -4.34 13.90 10.57
C THR A 417 -3.12 14.56 9.92
N PHE A 418 -3.02 15.89 9.98
CA PHE A 418 -1.94 16.66 9.36
C PHE A 418 -1.40 17.64 10.40
N ALA A 419 -0.23 17.32 10.95
CA ALA A 419 0.34 18.03 12.08
C ALA A 419 0.59 19.52 11.78
N SER A 420 -0.33 20.38 12.20
CA SER A 420 -0.27 21.83 12.05
C SER A 420 -1.17 22.54 13.05
N ALA A 421 -0.57 23.09 14.11
CA ALA A 421 -1.30 23.88 15.09
C ALA A 421 -1.92 25.20 14.54
N ASP A 422 -1.78 25.43 13.23
CA ASP A 422 -2.42 26.51 12.50
C ASP A 422 -3.83 26.09 12.06
N LEU A 423 -4.83 26.85 12.49
CA LEU A 423 -6.26 26.58 12.26
C LEU A 423 -6.84 27.55 11.24
N ASP A 424 -5.98 28.11 10.39
CA ASP A 424 -6.41 28.90 9.24
C ASP A 424 -7.21 27.97 8.29
N ASP A 425 -8.30 28.53 7.75
CA ASP A 425 -9.36 27.89 6.96
C ASP A 425 -9.92 29.03 6.09
N THR A 426 -9.24 29.26 4.97
CA THR A 426 -9.36 30.49 4.17
C THR A 426 -10.73 30.60 3.51
N ASP A 427 -11.25 29.49 2.98
CA ASP A 427 -12.56 29.42 2.34
C ASP A 427 -13.72 29.09 3.31
N GLY A 428 -13.40 28.60 4.52
CA GLY A 428 -14.38 28.34 5.57
C GLY A 428 -15.18 27.06 5.36
N ASP A 429 -14.65 26.09 4.59
CA ASP A 429 -15.31 24.81 4.32
C ASP A 429 -15.20 23.83 5.52
N GLY A 430 -14.31 24.13 6.47
CA GLY A 430 -14.06 23.38 7.69
C GLY A 430 -12.89 22.40 7.61
N ILE A 431 -12.17 22.37 6.50
CA ILE A 431 -10.86 21.75 6.30
C ILE A 431 -9.82 22.87 6.42
N GLY A 432 -8.76 22.68 7.19
CA GLY A 432 -7.75 23.72 7.34
C GLY A 432 -6.84 23.82 6.12
N ASP A 433 -6.34 25.02 5.83
CA ASP A 433 -5.36 25.28 4.75
C ASP A 433 -4.20 24.26 4.70
N PRO A 434 -3.66 23.74 5.83
CA PRO A 434 -2.57 22.77 5.80
C PRO A 434 -2.93 21.39 5.22
N CYS A 435 -4.21 21.02 5.22
CA CYS A 435 -4.71 19.72 4.78
C CYS A 435 -5.85 19.83 3.76
N ASP A 436 -6.09 21.04 3.27
CA ASP A 436 -7.05 21.32 2.23
C ASP A 436 -6.41 21.10 0.86
N ASP A 437 -6.95 20.12 0.13
CA ASP A 437 -6.52 19.77 -1.21
C ASP A 437 -7.10 20.73 -2.27
N CYS A 438 -8.05 21.61 -1.90
CA CYS A 438 -8.63 22.60 -2.80
C CYS A 438 -9.25 23.77 -2.03
N THR A 439 -8.43 24.77 -1.72
CA THR A 439 -8.92 26.04 -1.15
C THR A 439 -9.61 26.85 -2.24
N ASP A 440 -10.92 27.05 -2.09
CA ASP A 440 -11.83 27.65 -3.08
C ASP A 440 -12.69 28.72 -2.37
N THR A 441 -12.18 29.96 -2.36
CA THR A 441 -12.75 31.05 -1.54
C THR A 441 -14.18 31.42 -1.93
N ASP A 442 -14.58 31.25 -3.20
CA ASP A 442 -15.88 31.66 -3.70
C ASP A 442 -16.86 30.51 -3.98
N GLY A 443 -16.36 29.26 -3.97
CA GLY A 443 -17.11 28.03 -4.06
C GLY A 443 -17.54 27.64 -5.48
N ASP A 444 -16.82 28.07 -6.51
CA ASP A 444 -17.11 27.74 -7.92
C ASP A 444 -16.48 26.44 -8.43
N GLY A 445 -15.60 25.83 -7.63
CA GLY A 445 -14.94 24.56 -7.91
C GLY A 445 -13.52 24.69 -8.49
N PHE A 446 -12.99 25.90 -8.59
CA PHE A 446 -11.59 26.19 -8.94
C PHE A 446 -10.82 26.70 -7.73
N GLY A 447 -9.54 26.37 -7.66
CA GLY A 447 -8.72 26.63 -6.48
C GLY A 447 -7.98 27.94 -6.55
N ASP A 448 -7.95 28.68 -5.44
CA ASP A 448 -7.21 29.92 -5.28
C ASP A 448 -5.73 29.77 -5.71
N PRO A 449 -5.22 30.55 -6.69
CA PRO A 449 -3.86 30.42 -7.21
C PRO A 449 -2.74 30.71 -6.20
N GLU A 450 -3.05 31.34 -5.06
CA GLU A 450 -2.09 31.60 -3.99
C GLU A 450 -1.70 30.30 -3.24
N PHE A 451 -2.52 29.25 -3.33
CA PHE A 451 -2.32 27.96 -2.69
C PHE A 451 -1.71 26.96 -3.67
N SER A 452 -0.38 26.88 -3.69
CA SER A 452 0.35 26.05 -4.65
C SER A 452 0.18 24.54 -4.48
N GLU A 453 -0.42 24.10 -3.37
CA GLU A 453 -0.70 22.68 -3.07
C GLU A 453 -2.10 22.25 -3.52
N ASN A 454 -2.93 23.18 -4.05
CA ASN A 454 -4.24 22.87 -4.60
C ASN A 454 -4.15 21.79 -5.69
N THR A 455 -5.04 20.81 -5.59
CA THR A 455 -5.20 19.71 -6.54
C THR A 455 -6.30 19.96 -7.57
N CYS A 456 -7.15 20.95 -7.33
CA CYS A 456 -8.10 21.48 -8.29
C CYS A 456 -7.43 22.42 -9.30
N GLU A 457 -8.12 22.70 -10.40
CA GLU A 457 -7.61 23.61 -11.42
C GLU A 457 -7.57 25.05 -10.86
N PRO A 458 -6.59 25.89 -11.25
CA PRO A 458 -6.48 27.25 -10.72
C PRO A 458 -7.67 28.13 -11.12
N ASP A 459 -8.15 28.94 -10.17
CA ASP A 459 -9.19 29.93 -10.37
C ASP A 459 -8.62 31.26 -10.91
N ASN A 460 -9.13 31.72 -12.05
CA ASN A 460 -8.76 33.02 -12.62
C ASN A 460 -9.52 34.20 -12.00
N CYS A 461 -10.48 33.95 -11.09
CA CYS A 461 -11.20 34.94 -10.30
C CYS A 461 -11.50 34.51 -8.84
N PRO A 462 -10.47 34.35 -7.97
CA PRO A 462 -10.57 33.70 -6.63
C PRO A 462 -11.63 34.25 -5.65
N ASP A 463 -12.09 35.48 -5.85
CA ASP A 463 -13.06 36.14 -4.97
C ASP A 463 -14.46 36.26 -5.62
N VAL A 464 -14.66 35.77 -6.85
CA VAL A 464 -15.83 36.04 -7.69
C VAL A 464 -16.28 34.82 -8.49
N PHE A 465 -17.25 34.09 -7.91
CA PHE A 465 -17.81 32.87 -8.49
C PHE A 465 -18.02 32.93 -10.01
N ASN A 466 -17.30 32.09 -10.76
CA ASN A 466 -17.31 32.07 -12.22
C ASN A 466 -17.02 30.67 -12.81
N GLU A 467 -17.97 29.73 -12.63
CA GLU A 467 -17.87 28.31 -13.06
C GLU A 467 -17.36 28.01 -14.49
N ASN A 468 -17.37 28.98 -15.41
CA ASN A 468 -16.90 28.81 -16.79
C ASN A 468 -15.41 29.17 -16.96
N GLN A 469 -14.82 29.93 -16.04
CA GLN A 469 -13.43 30.40 -16.10
C GLN A 469 -13.10 31.06 -17.47
N ASP A 470 -14.07 31.78 -18.04
CA ASP A 470 -13.89 32.51 -19.29
C ASP A 470 -12.81 33.59 -19.07
N ASP A 471 -11.81 33.66 -19.95
CA ASP A 471 -10.68 34.61 -19.96
C ASP A 471 -10.45 34.98 -21.43
N THR A 472 -11.09 36.06 -21.87
CA THR A 472 -11.23 36.41 -23.29
C THR A 472 -9.93 36.92 -23.92
N ASP A 473 -9.04 37.54 -23.15
CA ASP A 473 -7.76 38.07 -23.61
C ASP A 473 -6.53 37.26 -23.14
N GLU A 474 -6.76 36.17 -22.40
CA GLU A 474 -5.76 35.20 -21.94
C GLU A 474 -4.66 35.82 -21.06
N ASP A 475 -5.00 36.87 -20.31
CA ASP A 475 -4.05 37.57 -19.42
C ASP A 475 -3.90 36.90 -18.03
N GLY A 476 -4.79 35.93 -17.74
CA GLY A 476 -4.86 35.18 -16.50
C GLY A 476 -5.85 35.72 -15.47
N LEU A 477 -6.55 36.83 -15.77
CA LEU A 477 -7.70 37.32 -15.03
C LEU A 477 -8.97 36.93 -15.79
N GLY A 478 -9.91 36.24 -15.13
CA GLY A 478 -11.15 35.85 -15.80
C GLY A 478 -12.07 37.03 -16.08
N ASP A 479 -12.90 36.93 -17.12
CA ASP A 479 -13.89 37.93 -17.55
C ASP A 479 -14.80 38.42 -16.40
N ALA A 480 -14.99 37.61 -15.35
CA ALA A 480 -15.84 37.92 -14.20
C ALA A 480 -15.21 38.94 -13.22
N CYS A 481 -13.88 38.99 -13.16
CA CYS A 481 -13.09 39.84 -12.27
C CYS A 481 -12.09 40.74 -13.01
N ASP A 482 -11.98 40.56 -14.33
CA ASP A 482 -11.20 41.41 -15.20
C ASP A 482 -11.95 42.72 -15.50
N GLU A 483 -11.42 43.83 -14.96
CA GLU A 483 -11.96 45.16 -15.16
C GLU A 483 -11.45 45.83 -16.46
N CYS A 484 -10.59 45.16 -17.24
CA CYS A 484 -10.07 45.64 -18.51
C CYS A 484 -9.67 44.51 -19.49
N THR A 485 -10.67 43.85 -20.05
CA THR A 485 -10.47 42.85 -21.11
C THR A 485 -9.99 43.51 -22.40
N ASP A 486 -8.75 43.25 -22.80
CA ASP A 486 -8.02 43.86 -23.92
C ASP A 486 -7.52 42.77 -24.89
N THR A 487 -8.41 42.31 -25.77
CA THR A 487 -8.15 41.14 -26.64
C THR A 487 -7.00 41.34 -27.62
N ASP A 488 -6.69 42.58 -28.02
CA ASP A 488 -5.62 42.85 -28.98
C ASP A 488 -4.35 43.48 -28.38
N GLY A 489 -4.37 43.77 -27.08
CA GLY A 489 -3.24 44.21 -26.28
C GLY A 489 -2.77 45.63 -26.63
N ASP A 490 -3.67 46.48 -27.13
CA ASP A 490 -3.34 47.85 -27.53
C ASP A 490 -3.48 48.89 -26.40
N GLY A 491 -4.03 48.45 -25.26
CA GLY A 491 -4.22 49.22 -24.04
C GLY A 491 -5.64 49.79 -23.84
N PHE A 492 -6.61 49.39 -24.68
CA PHE A 492 -8.01 49.78 -24.57
C PHE A 492 -8.93 48.57 -24.39
N GLY A 493 -9.96 48.72 -23.55
CA GLY A 493 -10.82 47.60 -23.17
C GLY A 493 -11.97 47.38 -24.14
N ASN A 494 -12.28 46.11 -24.38
CA ASN A 494 -13.40 45.65 -25.20
C ASN A 494 -14.74 46.30 -24.78
N PRO A 495 -15.54 46.85 -25.71
CA PRO A 495 -16.84 47.48 -25.43
C PRO A 495 -17.90 46.58 -24.80
N GLU A 496 -17.72 45.26 -24.87
CA GLU A 496 -18.67 44.26 -24.39
C GLU A 496 -18.57 44.01 -22.88
N PHE A 497 -17.48 44.44 -22.24
CA PHE A 497 -17.18 44.28 -20.82
C PHE A 497 -17.37 45.63 -20.07
N ASP A 498 -17.56 45.62 -18.75
CA ASP A 498 -17.77 46.85 -17.96
C ASP A 498 -16.41 47.56 -17.74
N PRO A 499 -16.07 48.62 -18.50
CA PRO A 499 -14.74 49.21 -18.46
C PRO A 499 -14.72 50.21 -17.32
N THR A 500 -14.56 49.70 -16.10
CA THR A 500 -14.44 50.54 -14.91
C THR A 500 -13.01 51.04 -14.70
N SER A 501 -12.03 50.37 -15.32
CA SER A 501 -10.60 50.61 -15.09
C SER A 501 -9.81 51.08 -16.33
N CYS A 502 -10.35 50.95 -17.56
CA CYS A 502 -9.72 51.44 -18.79
C CYS A 502 -10.68 52.14 -19.77
N ASP A 503 -10.12 52.78 -20.80
CA ASP A 503 -10.89 53.45 -21.85
C ASP A 503 -11.38 52.41 -22.89
N ILE A 504 -12.53 52.65 -23.52
CA ILE A 504 -13.17 51.70 -24.46
C ILE A 504 -12.43 51.67 -25.80
N ASP A 505 -12.17 50.47 -26.32
CA ASP A 505 -11.59 50.21 -27.63
C ASP A 505 -12.64 50.31 -28.77
N ASN A 506 -12.35 51.12 -29.78
CA ASN A 506 -13.15 51.24 -30.99
C ASN A 506 -12.80 50.20 -32.09
N CYS A 507 -11.79 49.36 -31.88
CA CYS A 507 -11.41 48.22 -32.71
C CYS A 507 -11.00 46.98 -31.89
N PRO A 508 -11.94 46.31 -31.19
CA PRO A 508 -11.69 45.28 -30.13
C PRO A 508 -10.84 44.06 -30.49
N HIS A 509 -10.45 43.91 -31.75
CA HIS A 509 -9.72 42.76 -32.27
C HIS A 509 -8.60 43.19 -33.22
N THR A 510 -8.24 44.48 -33.26
CA THR A 510 -7.26 45.04 -34.19
C THR A 510 -6.55 46.21 -33.55
N ALA A 511 -5.38 45.91 -32.99
CA ALA A 511 -4.62 46.85 -32.18
C ALA A 511 -4.41 48.19 -32.88
N ASN A 512 -4.98 49.24 -32.30
CA ASN A 512 -4.90 50.61 -32.77
C ASN A 512 -4.72 51.59 -31.60
N PRO A 513 -3.52 51.65 -30.99
CA PRO A 513 -3.27 52.45 -29.79
C PRO A 513 -3.54 53.96 -29.91
N ASP A 514 -3.81 54.48 -31.11
CA ASP A 514 -4.19 55.86 -31.35
C ASP A 514 -5.71 56.11 -31.33
N GLN A 515 -6.51 55.03 -31.35
CA GLN A 515 -7.97 55.03 -31.32
C GLN A 515 -8.56 56.00 -32.35
N ALA A 516 -7.91 56.12 -33.51
CA ALA A 516 -8.35 57.04 -34.55
C ALA A 516 -9.74 56.64 -35.05
N ASP A 517 -10.67 57.60 -35.08
CA ASP A 517 -12.02 57.47 -35.63
C ASP A 517 -12.33 58.79 -36.36
N LEU A 518 -12.00 58.83 -37.65
CA LEU A 518 -12.08 60.06 -38.43
C LEU A 518 -13.52 60.53 -38.66
N ASN A 519 -14.48 59.60 -38.71
CA ASN A 519 -15.86 59.87 -39.08
C ASN A 519 -16.80 60.02 -37.85
N GLY A 520 -16.35 59.60 -36.67
CA GLY A 520 -17.04 59.72 -35.39
C GLY A 520 -18.19 58.75 -35.19
N ASP A 521 -18.20 57.60 -35.87
CA ASP A 521 -19.25 56.58 -35.77
C ASP A 521 -19.02 55.55 -34.65
N GLY A 522 -17.85 55.58 -34.01
CA GLY A 522 -17.47 54.68 -32.93
C GLY A 522 -16.79 53.40 -33.37
N ILE A 523 -16.50 53.22 -34.67
CA ILE A 523 -15.63 52.16 -35.21
C ILE A 523 -14.30 52.82 -35.57
N GLY A 524 -13.18 52.27 -35.09
CA GLY A 524 -11.87 52.85 -35.38
C GLY A 524 -11.44 52.67 -36.84
N ASP A 525 -10.62 53.59 -37.31
CA ASP A 525 -10.06 53.61 -38.66
C ASP A 525 -9.30 52.30 -38.99
N ALA A 526 -8.79 51.59 -37.97
CA ALA A 526 -8.01 50.36 -38.13
C ALA A 526 -8.87 49.11 -38.45
N CYS A 527 -10.14 49.12 -38.05
CA CYS A 527 -11.09 48.01 -38.25
C CYS A 527 -12.32 48.43 -39.09
N ALA A 528 -12.31 49.65 -39.60
CA ALA A 528 -13.28 50.13 -40.58
C ALA A 528 -13.10 49.39 -41.92
N ASP A 529 -14.21 49.25 -42.66
CA ASP A 529 -14.22 48.56 -43.95
C ASP A 529 -13.38 49.32 -45.03
N ASP A 530 -12.57 48.57 -45.76
CA ASP A 530 -11.91 48.94 -47.03
C ASP A 530 -12.24 47.82 -48.03
N THR A 531 -13.36 47.97 -48.72
CA THR A 531 -14.01 46.91 -49.49
C THR A 531 -13.16 46.49 -50.70
N ASP A 532 -12.34 47.38 -51.26
CA ASP A 532 -11.49 47.08 -52.41
C ASP A 532 -9.98 47.00 -52.13
N GLY A 533 -9.57 47.35 -50.91
CA GLY A 533 -8.23 47.14 -50.39
C GLY A 533 -7.19 48.09 -50.97
N ASP A 534 -7.59 49.30 -51.39
CA ASP A 534 -6.68 50.29 -51.96
C ASP A 534 -5.98 51.20 -50.93
N GLY A 535 -6.36 51.06 -49.65
CA GLY A 535 -5.84 51.82 -48.53
C GLY A 535 -6.65 53.09 -48.19
N ILE A 536 -7.80 53.30 -48.82
CA ILE A 536 -8.77 54.34 -48.48
C ILE A 536 -10.04 53.67 -47.94
N LEU A 537 -10.38 53.96 -46.68
CA LEU A 537 -11.58 53.39 -46.04
C LEU A 537 -12.85 53.77 -46.81
N ASP A 538 -13.84 52.88 -46.86
CA ASP A 538 -15.06 52.99 -47.67
C ASP A 538 -15.80 54.33 -47.50
N PHE A 539 -15.76 54.92 -46.30
CA PHE A 539 -16.42 56.20 -46.03
C PHE A 539 -15.64 57.42 -46.56
N ALA A 540 -14.34 57.24 -46.79
CA ALA A 540 -13.41 58.24 -47.33
C ALA A 540 -13.13 58.01 -48.83
N ASP A 541 -13.51 56.85 -49.36
CA ASP A 541 -13.33 56.48 -50.75
C ASP A 541 -14.50 56.96 -51.63
N ASN A 542 -14.19 57.70 -52.69
CA ASN A 542 -15.17 58.11 -53.69
C ASN A 542 -15.41 57.00 -54.75
N CYS A 543 -14.73 55.87 -54.62
CA CYS A 543 -14.88 54.65 -55.40
C CYS A 543 -14.82 53.34 -54.59
N PRO A 544 -15.70 53.10 -53.58
CA PRO A 544 -15.57 52.03 -52.55
C PRO A 544 -15.53 50.56 -53.01
N THR A 545 -15.49 50.28 -54.30
CA THR A 545 -15.48 48.92 -54.85
C THR A 545 -14.49 48.78 -56.03
N VAL A 546 -13.73 49.83 -56.34
CA VAL A 546 -12.79 49.89 -57.46
C VAL A 546 -11.45 50.42 -56.95
N ALA A 547 -10.57 49.49 -56.59
CA ALA A 547 -9.30 49.79 -55.97
C ALA A 547 -8.49 50.86 -56.73
N SER A 548 -8.39 52.05 -56.16
CA SER A 548 -7.71 53.21 -56.71
C SER A 548 -7.36 54.23 -55.61
N ASN A 549 -6.09 54.27 -55.23
CA ASN A 549 -5.57 55.25 -54.25
C ASN A 549 -5.55 56.72 -54.70
N ASP A 550 -6.32 57.08 -55.73
CA ASP A 550 -6.45 58.41 -56.32
C ASP A 550 -7.90 58.90 -56.20
N LEU A 551 -8.16 59.80 -55.24
CA LEU A 551 -9.45 60.41 -54.96
C LEU A 551 -9.82 61.54 -55.94
N ASN A 552 -9.27 61.53 -57.15
CA ASN A 552 -9.64 62.52 -58.16
C ASN A 552 -11.12 62.33 -58.53
N ASP A 553 -11.82 63.44 -58.55
CA ASP A 553 -13.23 63.59 -58.91
C ASP A 553 -13.29 64.84 -59.79
N THR A 554 -13.14 64.62 -61.11
CA THR A 554 -12.87 65.68 -62.08
C THR A 554 -14.06 66.64 -62.23
N ASP A 555 -15.29 66.12 -62.19
CA ASP A 555 -16.52 66.91 -62.32
C ASP A 555 -17.14 67.32 -60.96
N GLY A 556 -16.68 66.73 -59.86
CA GLY A 556 -17.06 67.09 -58.50
C GLY A 556 -18.41 66.53 -58.08
N ASP A 557 -18.88 65.46 -58.71
CA ASP A 557 -20.19 64.85 -58.45
C ASP A 557 -20.17 63.89 -57.22
N GLY A 558 -18.99 63.61 -56.68
CA GLY A 558 -18.76 62.74 -55.54
C GLY A 558 -18.40 61.30 -55.90
N ARG A 559 -18.32 60.95 -57.19
CA ARG A 559 -17.84 59.66 -57.70
C ARG A 559 -16.45 59.84 -58.30
N GLY A 560 -15.49 59.05 -57.85
CA GLY A 560 -14.11 59.20 -58.33
C GLY A 560 -13.93 58.76 -59.78
N ASP A 561 -12.95 59.36 -60.47
CA ASP A 561 -12.65 59.10 -61.89
C ASP A 561 -12.41 57.60 -62.19
N ALA A 562 -11.95 56.82 -61.20
CA ALA A 562 -11.64 55.40 -61.34
C ALA A 562 -12.89 54.50 -61.51
N CYS A 563 -14.00 54.91 -60.89
CA CYS A 563 -15.26 54.18 -60.91
C CYS A 563 -16.39 54.99 -61.57
N ASP A 564 -16.11 56.21 -61.98
CA ASP A 564 -17.06 57.06 -62.68
C ASP A 564 -17.25 56.59 -64.13
N GLU A 565 -18.51 56.33 -64.45
CA GLU A 565 -18.94 55.88 -65.77
C GLU A 565 -19.37 57.05 -66.67
N CYS A 566 -19.44 58.27 -66.15
CA CYS A 566 -19.79 59.45 -66.92
C CYS A 566 -19.24 60.73 -66.28
N THR A 567 -17.98 61.05 -66.58
CA THR A 567 -17.36 62.30 -66.15
C THR A 567 -17.90 63.45 -67.01
N ASP A 568 -18.73 64.31 -66.43
CA ASP A 568 -19.49 65.38 -67.10
C ASP A 568 -19.20 66.71 -66.39
N THR A 569 -18.07 67.32 -66.75
CA THR A 569 -17.54 68.51 -66.07
C THR A 569 -18.50 69.71 -66.09
N ASP A 570 -19.39 69.79 -67.08
CA ASP A 570 -20.28 70.92 -67.27
C ASP A 570 -21.78 70.64 -66.99
N GLY A 571 -22.13 69.37 -66.79
CA GLY A 571 -23.43 68.88 -66.36
C GLY A 571 -24.50 68.91 -67.44
N ASP A 572 -24.13 68.88 -68.73
CA ASP A 572 -25.06 68.91 -69.87
C ASP A 572 -25.56 67.53 -70.33
N GLY A 573 -25.01 66.46 -69.74
CA GLY A 573 -25.35 65.06 -70.00
C GLY A 573 -24.46 64.35 -71.01
N PHE A 574 -23.34 64.95 -71.42
CA PHE A 574 -22.32 64.36 -72.28
C PHE A 574 -20.98 64.26 -71.55
N GLY A 575 -20.26 63.14 -71.74
CA GLY A 575 -19.07 62.86 -70.96
C GLY A 575 -17.76 63.29 -71.62
N ASP A 576 -16.83 63.80 -70.83
CA ASP A 576 -15.54 64.35 -71.25
C ASP A 576 -14.71 63.36 -72.11
N PRO A 577 -14.11 63.80 -73.23
CA PRO A 577 -13.24 62.98 -74.06
C PRO A 577 -11.96 62.55 -73.33
N GLY A 578 -11.70 61.25 -73.28
CA GLY A 578 -10.43 60.68 -72.82
C GLY A 578 -10.53 59.75 -71.62
N PHE A 579 -11.69 59.68 -70.97
CA PHE A 579 -11.95 58.76 -69.87
C PHE A 579 -12.40 57.38 -70.40
N SER A 580 -11.87 56.31 -69.81
CA SER A 580 -12.00 54.94 -70.32
C SER A 580 -13.23 54.20 -69.79
N ALA A 581 -14.39 54.84 -69.72
CA ALA A 581 -15.65 54.16 -69.37
C ALA A 581 -16.94 54.95 -69.68
N ASN A 582 -16.94 55.97 -70.56
CA ASN A 582 -18.12 56.84 -70.71
C ASN A 582 -19.34 56.05 -71.22
N THR A 583 -20.27 55.74 -70.33
CA THR A 583 -21.61 55.20 -70.62
C THR A 583 -22.53 56.27 -71.22
N CYS A 584 -22.17 57.54 -71.03
CA CYS A 584 -22.73 58.68 -71.73
C CYS A 584 -22.00 58.96 -73.07
N PRO A 585 -22.67 59.60 -74.05
CA PRO A 585 -22.03 59.96 -75.30
C PRO A 585 -20.94 61.01 -75.07
N VAL A 586 -19.88 60.97 -75.88
CA VAL A 586 -18.72 61.88 -75.74
C VAL A 586 -19.12 63.33 -76.01
N ASP A 587 -18.75 64.22 -75.10
CA ASP A 587 -18.96 65.66 -75.22
C ASP A 587 -17.95 66.32 -76.18
N ASN A 588 -18.45 67.07 -77.13
CA ASN A 588 -17.63 67.89 -78.01
C ASN A 588 -17.31 69.29 -77.45
N CYS A 589 -17.84 69.66 -76.28
CA CYS A 589 -17.52 70.86 -75.52
C CYS A 589 -17.38 70.67 -73.99
N PRO A 590 -16.37 69.92 -73.53
CA PRO A 590 -16.25 69.37 -72.15
C PRO A 590 -16.37 70.37 -70.98
N ASP A 591 -16.14 71.66 -71.23
CA ASP A 591 -16.16 72.69 -70.19
C ASP A 591 -17.32 73.69 -70.40
N THR A 592 -18.24 73.47 -71.34
CA THR A 592 -19.23 74.45 -71.79
C THR A 592 -20.55 73.80 -72.25
N PRO A 593 -21.63 73.92 -71.43
CA PRO A 593 -22.84 73.13 -71.66
C PRO A 593 -23.46 73.33 -73.03
N ASN A 594 -23.66 72.24 -73.75
CA ASN A 594 -24.27 72.21 -75.08
C ASN A 594 -25.03 70.89 -75.36
N ASP A 595 -26.20 70.74 -74.73
CA ASP A 595 -27.08 69.55 -74.83
C ASP A 595 -27.41 69.07 -76.28
N ASP A 596 -27.20 69.93 -77.29
CA ASP A 596 -27.47 69.61 -78.70
C ASP A 596 -26.25 69.06 -79.47
N GLN A 597 -25.06 69.11 -78.88
CA GLN A 597 -23.79 68.65 -79.43
C GLN A 597 -23.56 69.13 -80.88
N ALA A 598 -24.06 70.31 -81.22
CA ALA A 598 -23.98 70.83 -82.58
C ALA A 598 -22.51 71.02 -82.99
N ASP A 599 -22.08 70.30 -84.02
CA ASP A 599 -20.78 70.47 -84.69
C ASP A 599 -21.04 70.62 -86.19
N ALA A 600 -21.18 71.86 -86.65
CA ALA A 600 -21.55 72.15 -88.03
C ALA A 600 -20.43 71.80 -89.03
N ASN A 601 -19.17 71.75 -88.59
CA ASN A 601 -18.00 71.58 -89.46
C ASN A 601 -17.42 70.14 -89.44
N GLY A 602 -17.81 69.33 -88.44
CA GLY A 602 -17.43 67.92 -88.28
C GLY A 602 -15.98 67.72 -87.83
N ASP A 603 -15.36 68.70 -87.18
CA ASP A 603 -13.97 68.62 -86.70
C ASP A 603 -13.82 67.97 -85.32
N GLY A 604 -14.94 67.65 -84.65
CA GLY A 604 -14.98 67.00 -83.35
C GLY A 604 -14.97 67.95 -82.16
N VAL A 605 -15.02 69.27 -82.38
CA VAL A 605 -15.20 70.30 -81.34
C VAL A 605 -16.53 71.01 -81.59
N GLY A 606 -17.39 71.09 -80.57
CA GLY A 606 -18.74 71.66 -80.72
C GLY A 606 -18.74 73.16 -81.00
N ASP A 607 -19.79 73.61 -81.67
CA ASP A 607 -20.00 75.02 -82.03
C ASP A 607 -20.02 75.94 -80.79
N ALA A 608 -20.42 75.41 -79.62
CA ALA A 608 -20.55 76.15 -78.36
C ALA A 608 -19.20 76.56 -77.75
N CYS A 609 -18.17 75.74 -77.91
CA CYS A 609 -16.81 75.94 -77.39
C CYS A 609 -15.77 76.18 -78.49
N SER A 610 -16.18 76.18 -79.76
CA SER A 610 -15.31 76.48 -80.90
C SER A 610 -15.04 77.98 -81.04
N THR A 611 -13.77 78.34 -81.27
CA THR A 611 -13.33 79.73 -81.46
C THR A 611 -13.04 80.09 -82.93
N ARG A 612 -13.44 79.25 -83.90
CA ARG A 612 -13.06 79.43 -85.32
C ARG A 612 -14.27 79.55 -86.26
N THR A 613 -14.47 80.75 -86.80
CA THR A 613 -15.29 81.00 -87.99
C THR A 613 -14.48 80.74 -89.27
N GLU A 614 -14.95 79.80 -90.09
CA GLU A 614 -14.65 79.56 -91.53
C GLU A 614 -13.16 79.38 -91.97
N ASP A 615 -12.97 78.35 -92.80
CA ASP A 615 -12.00 78.18 -93.90
C ASP A 615 -10.71 77.33 -93.73
N ASP A 616 -10.52 76.47 -94.75
CA ASP A 616 -9.32 75.77 -95.29
C ASP A 616 -8.75 74.41 -94.76
N THR A 617 -9.16 73.35 -95.49
CA THR A 617 -8.50 72.12 -96.07
C THR A 617 -7.05 71.62 -95.76
N PRO A 618 -6.72 70.32 -96.06
CA PRO A 618 -5.90 69.42 -95.21
C PRO A 618 -4.47 69.08 -95.72
N GLY A 619 -3.61 68.49 -94.84
CA GLY A 619 -2.30 67.94 -95.22
C GLY A 619 -1.55 67.10 -94.17
N GLN A 620 -1.52 65.79 -94.39
CA GLN A 620 -0.64 64.68 -93.94
C GLN A 620 0.68 64.97 -93.17
N SER A 621 0.97 64.20 -92.10
CA SER A 621 1.86 63.00 -92.08
C SER A 621 2.42 62.66 -90.69
N SER A 622 2.26 61.39 -90.27
CA SER A 622 2.91 60.70 -89.11
C SER A 622 4.42 60.44 -89.37
N PRO A 623 5.28 59.83 -88.49
CA PRO A 623 5.03 59.15 -87.19
C PRO A 623 6.15 59.27 -86.09
N GLY A 624 5.90 58.69 -84.90
CA GLY A 624 6.89 57.80 -84.24
C GLY A 624 7.50 58.22 -82.88
N ASN A 625 6.91 57.72 -81.78
CA ASN A 625 7.55 57.46 -80.48
C ASN A 625 8.13 56.02 -80.55
N GLY A 626 9.37 55.69 -80.18
CA GLY A 626 9.89 55.65 -78.81
C GLY A 626 9.17 54.56 -78.01
N SER A 627 9.72 53.51 -77.39
CA SER A 627 11.05 52.90 -77.28
C SER A 627 10.90 51.73 -76.29
N SER A 628 11.14 50.50 -76.75
CA SER A 628 11.64 49.27 -76.07
C SER A 628 11.08 48.69 -74.74
N PRO A 629 11.13 47.34 -74.58
CA PRO A 629 10.48 46.57 -73.52
C PRO A 629 11.41 45.82 -72.53
N ARG A 630 10.77 45.31 -71.47
CA ARG A 630 11.01 44.14 -70.57
C ARG A 630 12.26 43.23 -70.71
N THR A 631 12.74 42.80 -69.53
CA THR A 631 13.02 41.39 -69.10
C THR A 631 12.91 41.33 -67.56
N GLN A 632 11.95 40.65 -66.91
CA GLN A 632 11.72 39.21 -66.67
C GLN A 632 12.51 38.63 -65.46
N ALA A 633 11.79 38.09 -64.47
CA ALA A 633 12.12 36.87 -63.70
C ALA A 633 10.84 36.35 -63.00
N ASP A 634 10.72 35.02 -62.97
CA ASP A 634 9.55 34.19 -62.64
C ASP A 634 9.28 33.97 -61.14
N GLU A 635 8.06 33.55 -60.82
CA GLU A 635 7.44 33.21 -59.51
C GLU A 635 7.77 31.76 -59.03
N PRO A 636 7.61 31.41 -57.73
CA PRO A 636 7.59 30.02 -57.25
C PRO A 636 6.19 29.48 -56.85
N GLU A 637 6.05 28.14 -56.95
CA GLU A 637 4.87 27.29 -56.78
C GLU A 637 4.56 26.95 -55.29
N SER A 638 3.31 26.57 -54.98
CA SER A 638 2.80 26.30 -53.61
C SER A 638 3.08 24.88 -53.09
N ASP A 639 3.19 24.79 -51.76
CA ASP A 639 3.39 23.59 -50.93
C ASP A 639 2.46 23.76 -49.71
N THR A 640 1.37 22.97 -49.67
CA THR A 640 0.19 23.22 -48.83
C THR A 640 0.32 22.71 -47.39
N ASP A 641 1.01 21.58 -47.16
CA ASP A 641 1.21 21.02 -45.81
C ASP A 641 2.62 21.28 -45.24
N GLY A 642 3.52 21.87 -46.04
CA GLY A 642 4.77 22.46 -45.57
C GLY A 642 5.83 21.43 -45.21
N ASP A 643 5.72 20.23 -45.77
CA ASP A 643 6.65 19.12 -45.57
C ASP A 643 7.90 19.19 -46.49
N GLY A 644 7.90 20.16 -47.42
CA GLY A 644 8.99 20.46 -48.35
C GLY A 644 8.83 19.85 -49.74
N VAL A 645 7.69 19.23 -50.06
CA VAL A 645 7.35 18.66 -51.38
C VAL A 645 6.16 19.43 -52.02
N PRO A 646 6.32 20.03 -53.22
CA PRO A 646 5.24 20.79 -53.87
C PRO A 646 3.98 19.97 -54.21
N ASP A 647 2.81 20.64 -54.18
CA ASP A 647 1.48 20.03 -54.27
C ASP A 647 1.25 19.16 -55.53
N ASP A 648 1.97 19.40 -56.62
CA ASP A 648 1.78 18.71 -57.90
C ASP A 648 2.51 17.36 -57.97
N VAL A 649 3.44 17.10 -57.04
CA VAL A 649 4.22 15.87 -56.92
C VAL A 649 4.03 15.12 -55.60
N ASP A 650 3.43 15.74 -54.60
CA ASP A 650 3.09 15.10 -53.33
C ASP A 650 1.91 14.10 -53.44
N LYS A 651 2.08 12.91 -52.87
CA LYS A 651 1.07 11.84 -52.83
C LYS A 651 0.47 11.64 -51.44
N CYS A 652 0.97 12.32 -50.42
CA CYS A 652 0.58 12.22 -49.02
C CYS A 652 0.31 13.64 -48.44
N PRO A 653 -0.80 14.30 -48.84
CA PRO A 653 -1.04 15.74 -48.65
C PRO A 653 -1.46 16.18 -47.25
N ASN A 654 -1.06 15.43 -46.22
CA ASN A 654 -1.24 15.80 -44.82
C ASN A 654 -0.08 15.26 -43.96
N THR A 655 1.14 15.25 -44.50
CA THR A 655 2.29 14.79 -43.74
C THR A 655 2.71 15.91 -42.77
N PRO A 656 2.83 15.65 -41.46
CA PRO A 656 3.20 16.68 -40.50
C PRO A 656 4.55 17.32 -40.85
N SER A 657 4.61 18.65 -40.83
CA SER A 657 5.79 19.43 -41.23
C SER A 657 7.03 19.22 -40.34
N ASP A 658 6.89 18.49 -39.23
CA ASP A 658 7.95 18.12 -38.30
C ASP A 658 8.38 16.63 -38.38
N ALA A 659 7.88 15.87 -39.37
CA ALA A 659 8.25 14.47 -39.56
C ALA A 659 9.75 14.30 -39.87
N THR A 660 10.43 13.42 -39.11
CA THR A 660 11.91 13.38 -39.10
C THR A 660 12.56 12.66 -40.29
N GLU A 661 11.82 11.82 -41.05
CA GLU A 661 12.28 11.19 -42.30
C GLU A 661 11.13 10.99 -43.31
N ILE A 662 11.08 11.82 -44.37
CA ILE A 662 10.06 11.83 -45.43
C ILE A 662 10.67 11.31 -46.75
N ASP A 663 9.94 10.45 -47.47
CA ASP A 663 10.38 9.91 -48.76
C ASP A 663 10.08 10.85 -49.95
N PRO A 664 10.63 10.60 -51.16
CA PRO A 664 10.43 11.48 -52.33
C PRO A 664 9.00 11.56 -52.87
N ASP A 665 8.07 10.75 -52.34
CA ASP A 665 6.65 10.76 -52.68
C ASP A 665 5.80 11.49 -51.61
N GLY A 666 6.43 12.08 -50.57
CA GLY A 666 5.78 12.88 -49.52
C GLY A 666 5.30 12.08 -48.30
N CYS A 667 5.72 10.82 -48.13
CA CYS A 667 5.20 9.93 -47.08
C CYS A 667 6.27 9.52 -46.04
N GLU A 668 5.86 9.32 -44.78
CA GLU A 668 6.73 8.91 -43.67
C GLU A 668 7.13 7.41 -43.72
N TYR A 669 8.40 7.08 -43.41
CA TYR A 669 8.90 5.70 -43.30
C TYR A 669 8.45 5.02 -41.99
N LEU A 670 7.67 3.94 -42.06
CA LEU A 670 7.37 3.08 -40.90
C LEU A 670 8.38 1.93 -40.76
N ASP A 671 9.27 2.00 -39.76
CA ASP A 671 10.19 0.91 -39.43
C ASP A 671 9.57 -0.04 -38.36
N THR A 672 9.65 -1.34 -38.61
CA THR A 672 9.18 -2.39 -37.70
C THR A 672 10.37 -3.08 -37.02
N GLU A 673 10.49 -3.03 -35.68
CA GLU A 673 10.84 -4.18 -34.81
C GLU A 673 10.90 -3.84 -33.29
N TYR A 674 10.15 -4.61 -32.50
CA TYR A 674 10.57 -5.38 -31.31
C TYR A 674 11.14 -4.64 -30.06
N GLU A 675 10.39 -4.56 -28.94
CA GLU A 675 10.55 -5.40 -27.72
C GLU A 675 9.85 -4.93 -26.42
N TRP A 676 9.27 -5.93 -25.71
CA TRP A 676 8.98 -6.11 -24.27
C TRP A 676 8.08 -5.13 -23.46
N GLU A 677 6.85 -5.59 -23.17
CA GLU A 677 6.13 -5.24 -21.94
C GLU A 677 5.70 -6.49 -21.14
N THR A 678 5.87 -6.39 -19.83
CA THR A 678 5.53 -7.38 -18.78
C THR A 678 4.04 -7.41 -18.47
N PRO A 679 3.46 -8.56 -18.07
CA PRO A 679 2.01 -8.70 -17.94
C PRO A 679 1.48 -8.21 -16.58
N THR A 680 0.55 -7.26 -16.61
CA THR A 680 -0.36 -6.96 -15.50
C THR A 680 -1.46 -8.02 -15.44
N SER A 681 -1.77 -8.44 -14.21
CA SER A 681 -2.74 -9.47 -13.90
C SER A 681 -4.16 -8.92 -13.98
N ASP A 682 -4.95 -9.39 -14.93
CA ASP A 682 -6.39 -9.24 -14.90
C ASP A 682 -7.03 -10.62 -15.14
N THR A 683 -7.31 -11.33 -14.05
CA THR A 683 -8.08 -12.58 -14.11
C THR A 683 -9.49 -12.29 -13.67
N GLN A 684 -10.38 -12.12 -14.66
CA GLN A 684 -11.82 -12.09 -14.43
C GLN A 684 -12.28 -13.37 -13.72
N MET A 685 -12.98 -13.14 -12.60
CA MET A 685 -13.85 -14.10 -11.96
C MET A 685 -14.96 -14.55 -12.91
N VAL A 686 -15.09 -15.86 -13.11
CA VAL A 686 -16.32 -16.48 -13.61
C VAL A 686 -16.73 -17.60 -12.67
N THR A 687 -17.89 -17.44 -12.04
CA THR A 687 -18.71 -18.52 -11.44
C THR A 687 -20.19 -18.23 -11.75
N PRO A 688 -21.14 -19.16 -11.53
CA PRO A 688 -21.22 -20.54 -12.00
C PRO A 688 -22.59 -20.84 -12.68
N THR A 689 -22.71 -21.96 -13.41
CA THR A 689 -24.02 -22.57 -13.69
C THR A 689 -24.03 -24.07 -13.45
N SER A 690 -25.18 -24.53 -12.98
CA SER A 690 -25.51 -25.73 -12.22
C SER A 690 -25.73 -27.05 -12.99
N ALA A 691 -25.28 -28.16 -12.36
CA ALA A 691 -25.90 -29.51 -12.21
C ALA A 691 -26.04 -30.48 -13.43
N PRO A 692 -26.30 -31.82 -13.27
CA PRO A 692 -26.21 -32.75 -12.12
C PRO A 692 -25.54 -34.16 -12.39
N CYS A 693 -25.35 -34.92 -11.30
CA CYS A 693 -25.40 -36.40 -11.13
C CYS A 693 -24.60 -37.39 -12.03
N GLY A 694 -23.74 -38.21 -11.41
CA GLY A 694 -23.28 -39.50 -11.95
C GLY A 694 -22.38 -40.27 -10.99
N ALA A 695 -22.68 -41.55 -10.78
CA ALA A 695 -22.19 -42.41 -9.70
C ALA A 695 -20.95 -43.26 -10.04
N MET A 696 -20.43 -43.96 -9.00
CA MET A 696 -19.47 -45.09 -8.98
C MET A 696 -17.97 -44.71 -9.01
N GLY A 697 -17.07 -45.30 -8.20
CA GLY A 697 -17.21 -46.45 -7.33
C GLY A 697 -16.00 -46.66 -6.42
N MET A 698 -16.22 -47.48 -5.39
CA MET A 698 -15.24 -47.98 -4.44
C MET A 698 -14.10 -48.73 -5.13
N ILE A 699 -12.86 -48.51 -4.68
CA ILE A 699 -11.85 -49.58 -4.59
C ILE A 699 -11.15 -49.46 -3.23
N ALA A 700 -11.48 -50.38 -2.34
CA ALA A 700 -10.62 -50.82 -1.25
C ALA A 700 -9.62 -51.85 -1.79
N VAL A 701 -8.42 -51.94 -1.20
CA VAL A 701 -7.62 -53.18 -0.94
C VAL A 701 -6.29 -52.79 -0.25
N PRO A 702 -5.71 -53.64 0.61
CA PRO A 702 -5.24 -53.24 1.94
C PRO A 702 -3.73 -53.39 2.22
N LEU A 703 -3.38 -52.95 3.44
CA LEU A 703 -2.22 -53.30 4.27
C LEU A 703 -1.66 -54.72 4.07
N ILE A 704 -0.34 -54.83 3.84
CA ILE A 704 0.46 -56.02 4.18
C ILE A 704 1.78 -55.55 4.83
N MET A 705 1.90 -55.88 6.12
CA MET A 705 3.15 -56.00 6.88
C MET A 705 4.05 -57.08 6.27
N LEU A 706 5.35 -56.81 6.13
CA LEU A 706 6.43 -57.80 6.25
C LEU A 706 7.76 -57.06 6.44
N GLY A 707 8.36 -57.22 7.62
CA GLY A 707 9.75 -56.85 7.85
C GLY A 707 10.71 -57.80 7.13
N LEU A 708 11.94 -57.33 6.91
CA LEU A 708 13.16 -58.13 6.97
C LEU A 708 14.40 -57.22 6.87
N SER A 709 15.25 -57.36 7.88
CA SER A 709 16.66 -57.02 7.94
C SER A 709 17.48 -57.55 6.75
N GLY A 710 18.54 -56.85 6.34
CA GLY A 710 19.68 -57.50 5.66
C GLY A 710 20.55 -56.62 4.77
N PHE A 711 21.71 -56.23 5.33
CA PHE A 711 23.00 -55.95 4.68
C PHE A 711 23.16 -56.27 3.17
N GLY A 712 23.77 -55.34 2.43
CA GLY A 712 24.36 -55.65 1.12
C GLY A 712 25.00 -54.47 0.39
N HIS A 713 26.29 -54.23 0.63
CA HIS A 713 27.17 -53.49 -0.29
C HIS A 713 27.04 -53.97 -1.75
N ARG A 714 26.99 -53.04 -2.72
CA ARG A 714 28.04 -52.79 -3.74
C ARG A 714 27.56 -51.98 -4.95
N ARG A 715 28.42 -51.03 -5.30
CA ARG A 715 28.87 -50.61 -6.65
C ARG A 715 27.96 -49.74 -7.53
N ARG A 716 28.43 -48.49 -7.65
CA ARG A 716 28.67 -47.72 -8.89
C ARG A 716 28.48 -48.51 -10.19
N VAL A 717 27.62 -47.99 -11.06
CA VAL A 717 27.80 -47.95 -12.51
C VAL A 717 27.41 -46.55 -12.96
N ALA A 718 28.25 -45.99 -13.84
CA ALA A 718 28.18 -44.66 -14.39
C ALA A 718 27.22 -44.56 -15.59
N ASP A 719 26.81 -43.31 -15.85
CA ASP A 719 26.51 -42.64 -17.13
C ASP A 719 25.60 -43.30 -18.18
N ALA A 720 24.55 -42.54 -18.51
CA ALA A 720 24.19 -42.04 -19.85
C ALA A 720 22.68 -42.16 -20.14
N VAL A 721 21.94 -41.06 -19.95
CA VAL A 721 21.24 -40.22 -20.95
C VAL A 721 20.44 -39.17 -20.19
#